data_AF-A0A7Y2U6S3-F1
#
_entry.id   AF-A0A7Y2U6S3-F1
#
_cell.length_a   1.000
_cell.length_b   1.000
_cell.length_c   1.000
_cell.angle_alpha   90.00
_cell.angle_beta   90.00
_cell.angle_gamma   90.00
#
_symmetry.space_group_name_H-M   'P 1'
#
loop_
_entity.id
_entity.type
_entity.pdbx_description
1 polymer ?
#
loop_
_entity_poly.entity_id
_entity_poly.type
_entity_poly.pdbx_seq_one_letter_code
_entity_poly.pdbx_strand_id
1 'polypeptide(L)'
;LPESTTEWRLTARGCTTETLVGQATSSLITRKDFFLELKTPVFTQEGDEMRFLAKIHNLTDHEGQVKVSLDIKGEQQFHSERTIQIKGHSVTECLFNKMTIPLAKSITLTATATSGDLVDSLQLELPTRPWGMEFASSAGAITSGSSHAVVSLPKKQTYSWRELEVTLSPSIRQAIVDFALSGGGSSQADALLATISALNYATKHNASADDIRILQSRARDLVGSLTATQLDDGFWHWNGSADLYQSCRSYWALGLARKAGIVLQPGMLAKTEKNLANQFTKLGSNDNNNKSLILHALSITGKADFAHLNRIYRERAKLSSNALAFTAVAMANLERPDFARDLVELLEKKVKLETPENQPKIAWWPGSGYTVLQDRNETTAMVLLAFSAVKPESPLAAQAANLLMRERPRLCYVSPQALGSSVAALTAFYEKQEDAKADFEVRVLVNNNEVAKIKSANIGRHKMIKVPAKLIVDGDNIIRFEKAGPGSYAYNVSLTGFSPDLKNPKAWGSHLYFTGDSYYHDNLSYRGVPLKSASSSPVKNIEIGQKIHAVSRVSNSWSDARRSYRVRKEFIPAGMLLVDGSLKGNFQHHEIDDGVITMYYRAGSYIGSISYDLVGYAPGTYRVLPGTIRDFYNRQKLTTSKPRTITVLAPGEKSDDPYKLNRHERFELANLNFKDGNYEVALGHLQHLFKHERKHYERDLARMLLWIHTMDQYFDAGKVVEMFEILRERHPSLNIPFDKILVVGKAYRLIGEHERAWLVFRATIDSSFINDASLSATLEDQGQFLGGIEYMDRICLEYPDTPQVVASYFALSQQLYNKAPKAHELQAEEDRRRRKLGAKAAEHAPYDRIGLLKASLDHLHRFLAIYPADPLADDAAFSMANAYFALEDYETVVKAAEGFRKLYPESSFATSFQYMAALGHFWQYHFKEALASAAPVTESKSKDRDYARYITAQIHHALGTPAKAIEWYGKVKTLYPDAADAIKYFEAEKIEMDEVSSFKPGEKVEVELRFRNIKEAYLQIYKVDLMKLYLREKNLSNITKVHLAGIEPAFEMTLDLGDGKDYRDRERKATLPLKDEGAYLVICRGDDLFTSSMILVTPLKLEIQETPASGSLRVNVRDTVDNGYQAKVHVKAIGSNDNVFKSGDTDLRGIFVAEGLNGAATVIARQKGRYAFYRGTTHLGRKATPQQKPGQQLRPQQLQQGDYLQNINKGNDLMQKEQINQWDSLRRGKGGKGVEVQQAR
;
A
#
# COMPACT_ATOMS: atom_id res chain seq x y z
N LEU A 1 22.95 37.81 -47.55
CA LEU A 1 22.25 37.14 -46.42
C LEU A 1 22.14 35.65 -46.74
N PRO A 2 21.78 34.77 -45.79
CA PRO A 2 21.44 33.38 -46.12
C PRO A 2 20.30 33.33 -47.15
N GLU A 3 20.30 32.31 -48.01
CA GLU A 3 19.40 32.24 -49.19
C GLU A 3 17.96 31.79 -48.84
N SER A 4 17.72 31.31 -47.62
CA SER A 4 16.42 30.82 -47.17
C SER A 4 15.41 31.94 -46.94
N THR A 5 14.19 31.79 -47.44
CA THR A 5 13.04 32.63 -47.07
C THR A 5 12.61 32.31 -45.63
N THR A 6 12.93 33.18 -44.66
CA THR A 6 12.61 32.99 -43.22
C THR A 6 12.85 34.27 -42.39
N GLU A 7 12.47 34.27 -41.12
CA GLU A 7 12.85 35.28 -40.13
C GLU A 7 14.06 34.81 -39.30
N TRP A 8 15.15 35.58 -39.35
CA TRP A 8 16.39 35.31 -38.61
C TRP A 8 16.41 36.06 -37.27
N ARG A 9 16.35 35.33 -36.14
CA ARG A 9 16.55 35.93 -34.81
C ARG A 9 18.04 36.10 -34.49
N LEU A 10 18.56 37.29 -34.72
CA LEU A 10 19.91 37.69 -34.32
C LEU A 10 20.00 37.80 -32.80
N THR A 11 21.02 37.20 -32.19
CA THR A 11 21.26 37.23 -30.74
C THR A 11 22.72 37.61 -30.47
N ALA A 12 22.94 38.79 -29.91
CA ALA A 12 24.25 39.23 -29.45
C ALA A 12 24.39 38.97 -27.95
N ARG A 13 25.56 38.47 -27.52
CA ARG A 13 25.93 38.28 -26.11
C ARG A 13 27.29 38.93 -25.86
N GLY A 14 27.35 39.80 -24.87
CA GLY A 14 28.58 40.45 -24.42
C GLY A 14 28.96 40.00 -23.01
N CYS A 15 30.26 39.97 -22.73
CA CYS A 15 30.83 39.80 -21.40
C CYS A 15 31.99 40.78 -21.27
N THR A 16 32.07 41.53 -20.16
CA THR A 16 33.19 42.44 -19.89
C THR A 16 34.32 41.74 -19.10
N THR A 17 35.46 42.41 -18.97
CA THR A 17 36.58 41.99 -18.12
C THR A 17 36.20 41.84 -16.64
N GLU A 18 35.17 42.56 -16.18
CA GLU A 18 34.62 42.51 -14.82
C GLU A 18 33.58 41.38 -14.65
N THR A 19 33.42 40.52 -15.67
CA THR A 19 32.43 39.44 -15.79
C THR A 19 30.96 39.89 -15.83
N LEU A 20 30.70 41.16 -16.13
CA LEU A 20 29.34 41.66 -16.40
C LEU A 20 28.85 41.11 -17.75
N VAL A 21 27.68 40.49 -17.75
CA VAL A 21 27.08 39.86 -18.95
C VAL A 21 25.84 40.60 -19.44
N GLY A 22 25.68 40.69 -20.76
CA GLY A 22 24.52 41.30 -21.41
C GLY A 22 24.08 40.53 -22.66
N GLN A 23 22.79 40.59 -22.98
CA GLN A 23 22.22 40.00 -24.20
C GLN A 23 21.30 41.01 -24.90
N ALA A 24 21.41 41.08 -26.22
CA ALA A 24 20.47 41.80 -27.08
C ALA A 24 19.95 40.88 -28.18
N THR A 25 18.72 41.10 -28.62
CA THR A 25 18.06 40.32 -29.69
C THR A 25 17.37 41.24 -30.68
N SER A 26 17.44 40.88 -31.96
CA SER A 26 16.74 41.56 -33.06
C SER A 26 16.31 40.51 -34.09
N SER A 27 15.46 40.87 -35.05
CA SER A 27 15.09 39.99 -36.16
C SER A 27 15.31 40.63 -37.52
N LEU A 28 15.44 39.79 -38.54
CA LEU A 28 15.67 40.17 -39.93
C LEU A 28 14.96 39.17 -40.85
N ILE A 29 14.03 39.64 -41.68
CA ILE A 29 13.28 38.79 -42.61
C ILE A 29 14.00 38.73 -43.97
N THR A 30 14.24 37.52 -44.47
CA THR A 30 14.59 37.26 -45.87
C THR A 30 13.40 36.64 -46.58
N ARG A 31 13.05 37.14 -47.77
CA ARG A 31 11.90 36.67 -48.57
C ARG A 31 12.20 36.81 -50.07
N LYS A 32 11.71 35.83 -50.84
CA LYS A 32 11.48 35.91 -52.30
C LYS A 32 9.98 36.06 -52.54
N ASP A 33 9.57 36.81 -53.55
CA ASP A 33 8.15 36.97 -53.91
C ASP A 33 7.65 35.90 -54.90
N PHE A 34 8.57 35.19 -55.55
CA PHE A 34 8.30 33.94 -56.26
C PHE A 34 9.34 32.90 -55.82
N PHE A 35 8.88 31.75 -55.33
CA PHE A 35 9.78 30.66 -54.93
C PHE A 35 9.12 29.28 -54.98
N LEU A 36 9.94 28.24 -55.03
CA LEU A 36 9.49 26.85 -54.98
C LEU A 36 9.91 26.16 -53.66
N GLU A 37 9.04 25.31 -53.16
CA GLU A 37 9.27 24.43 -52.01
C GLU A 37 9.09 22.98 -52.45
N LEU A 38 10.07 22.10 -52.21
CA LEU A 38 9.96 20.68 -52.55
C LEU A 38 9.70 19.84 -51.30
N LYS A 39 8.57 19.13 -51.26
CA LYS A 39 8.14 18.37 -50.08
C LYS A 39 8.86 17.02 -49.99
N THR A 40 10.07 17.04 -49.41
CA THR A 40 10.97 15.87 -49.32
C THR A 40 11.06 15.29 -47.90
N PRO A 41 11.21 13.96 -47.74
CA PRO A 41 11.63 13.37 -46.47
C PRO A 41 13.08 13.76 -46.14
N VAL A 42 13.50 13.59 -44.88
CA VAL A 42 14.87 13.93 -44.44
C VAL A 42 15.93 12.90 -44.84
N PHE A 43 15.51 11.71 -45.27
CA PHE A 43 16.33 10.63 -45.84
C PHE A 43 15.48 9.85 -46.86
N THR A 44 16.09 8.98 -47.66
CA THR A 44 15.38 8.03 -48.55
C THR A 44 15.81 6.58 -48.27
N GLN A 45 14.96 5.60 -48.55
CA GLN A 45 15.31 4.17 -48.45
C GLN A 45 15.43 3.56 -49.85
N GLU A 46 16.47 2.74 -50.08
CA GLU A 46 16.65 1.99 -51.33
C GLU A 46 15.37 1.20 -51.68
N GLY A 47 14.86 1.40 -52.90
CA GLY A 47 13.65 0.75 -53.39
C GLY A 47 12.32 1.40 -52.95
N ASP A 48 12.34 2.51 -52.20
CA ASP A 48 11.16 3.39 -52.07
C ASP A 48 10.69 3.85 -53.46
N GLU A 49 9.39 4.12 -53.61
CA GLU A 49 8.80 4.62 -54.85
C GLU A 49 8.15 6.00 -54.63
N MET A 50 8.94 7.06 -54.73
CA MET A 50 8.54 8.41 -54.33
C MET A 50 7.84 9.19 -55.46
N ARG A 51 6.85 10.02 -55.10
CA ARG A 51 6.15 10.98 -55.97
C ARG A 51 6.41 12.38 -55.41
N PHE A 52 7.44 13.06 -55.91
CA PHE A 52 7.82 14.38 -55.41
C PHE A 52 6.72 15.42 -55.65
N LEU A 53 6.44 16.24 -54.63
CA LEU A 53 5.44 17.30 -54.65
C LEU A 53 6.14 18.63 -54.45
N ALA A 54 6.10 19.51 -55.46
CA ALA A 54 6.51 20.90 -55.34
C ALA A 54 5.31 21.80 -55.03
N LYS A 55 5.55 22.85 -54.25
CA LYS A 55 4.64 24.00 -54.07
C LYS A 55 5.30 25.21 -54.71
N ILE A 56 4.60 25.85 -55.63
CA ILE A 56 5.03 27.09 -56.27
C ILE A 56 4.29 28.21 -55.55
N HIS A 57 5.04 28.99 -54.77
CA HIS A 57 4.53 30.15 -54.03
C HIS A 57 4.71 31.40 -54.88
N ASN A 58 3.60 31.98 -55.34
CA ASN A 58 3.58 33.23 -56.10
C ASN A 58 2.92 34.32 -55.25
N LEU A 59 3.71 35.25 -54.75
CA LEU A 59 3.28 36.38 -53.90
C LEU A 59 3.28 37.71 -54.69
N THR A 60 3.24 37.61 -56.02
CA THR A 60 3.10 38.72 -56.97
C THR A 60 1.71 38.70 -57.62
N ASP A 61 1.36 39.76 -58.36
CA ASP A 61 0.12 39.84 -59.14
C ASP A 61 0.17 39.07 -60.48
N HIS A 62 1.29 38.41 -60.82
CA HIS A 62 1.47 37.70 -62.09
C HIS A 62 0.59 36.45 -62.20
N GLU A 63 -0.09 36.28 -63.33
CA GLU A 63 -0.86 35.07 -63.67
C GLU A 63 -0.35 34.47 -64.98
N GLY A 64 -0.31 33.13 -65.08
CA GLY A 64 0.09 32.46 -66.32
C GLY A 64 0.66 31.06 -66.13
N GLN A 65 1.31 30.54 -67.16
CA GLN A 65 1.95 29.23 -67.12
C GLN A 65 3.30 29.31 -66.42
N VAL A 66 3.52 28.46 -65.42
CA VAL A 66 4.84 28.15 -64.88
C VAL A 66 5.29 26.79 -65.39
N LYS A 67 6.50 26.76 -65.93
CA LYS A 67 7.24 25.55 -66.26
C LYS A 67 8.01 25.11 -65.01
N VAL A 68 7.86 23.84 -64.63
CA VAL A 68 8.48 23.27 -63.42
C VAL A 68 9.20 21.98 -63.77
N SER A 69 10.50 21.89 -63.47
CA SER A 69 11.31 20.69 -63.65
C SER A 69 11.84 20.15 -62.32
N LEU A 70 12.10 18.85 -62.29
CA LEU A 70 12.83 18.16 -61.24
C LEU A 70 13.86 17.23 -61.88
N ASP A 71 15.13 17.54 -61.67
CA ASP A 71 16.30 16.77 -62.04
C ASP A 71 16.86 16.07 -60.80
N ILE A 72 17.17 14.78 -60.92
CA ILE A 72 17.73 13.97 -59.83
C ILE A 72 19.01 13.32 -60.32
N LYS A 73 20.11 13.58 -59.61
CA LYS A 73 21.47 13.15 -59.94
C LYS A 73 21.98 12.15 -58.91
N GLY A 74 22.42 10.99 -59.41
CA GLY A 74 23.02 9.88 -58.68
C GLY A 74 23.69 8.92 -59.69
N GLU A 75 23.78 7.62 -59.40
CA GLU A 75 24.20 6.62 -60.41
C GLU A 75 23.20 6.48 -61.57
N GLN A 76 21.93 6.82 -61.32
CA GLN A 76 20.90 6.99 -62.34
C GLN A 76 20.48 8.46 -62.39
N GLN A 77 20.20 8.95 -63.60
CA GLN A 77 19.60 10.27 -63.80
C GLN A 77 18.09 10.11 -63.99
N PHE A 78 17.31 10.96 -63.33
CA PHE A 78 15.87 11.08 -63.53
C PHE A 78 15.53 12.54 -63.79
N HIS A 79 14.67 12.78 -64.76
CA HIS A 79 14.17 14.11 -65.12
C HIS A 79 12.65 14.02 -65.26
N SER A 80 11.92 14.96 -64.64
CA SER A 80 10.48 15.08 -64.80
C SER A 80 10.10 16.56 -64.95
N GLU A 81 9.34 16.86 -65.99
CA GLU A 81 8.92 18.22 -66.34
C GLU A 81 7.39 18.33 -66.38
N ARG A 82 6.85 19.46 -65.95
CA ARG A 82 5.43 19.80 -65.98
C ARG A 82 5.23 21.28 -66.29
N THR A 83 4.12 21.61 -66.94
CA THR A 83 3.63 22.98 -67.06
C THR A 83 2.28 23.07 -66.37
N ILE A 84 2.10 24.04 -65.48
CA ILE A 84 0.87 24.28 -64.72
C ILE A 84 0.51 25.77 -64.78
N GLN A 85 -0.76 26.09 -64.54
CA GLN A 85 -1.22 27.49 -64.44
C GLN A 85 -1.09 27.96 -62.99
N ILE A 86 -0.53 29.16 -62.79
CA ILE A 86 -0.47 29.88 -61.51
C ILE A 86 -1.31 31.16 -61.58
N LYS A 87 -1.79 31.58 -60.41
CA LYS A 87 -2.52 32.83 -60.18
C LYS A 87 -1.71 33.80 -59.34
N GLY A 88 -2.11 35.07 -59.33
CA GLY A 88 -1.57 36.06 -58.40
C GLY A 88 -1.87 35.67 -56.95
N HIS A 89 -0.96 36.00 -56.04
CA HIS A 89 -1.07 35.73 -54.59
C HIS A 89 -1.53 34.30 -54.23
N SER A 90 -0.98 33.29 -54.92
CA SER A 90 -1.42 31.90 -54.82
C SER A 90 -0.28 30.91 -54.54
N VAL A 91 -0.64 29.77 -53.97
CA VAL A 91 0.25 28.60 -53.84
C VAL A 91 -0.33 27.48 -54.68
N THR A 92 0.41 27.01 -55.67
CA THR A 92 -0.05 25.94 -56.59
C THR A 92 0.82 24.70 -56.43
N GLU A 93 0.19 23.52 -56.35
CA GLU A 93 0.88 22.25 -56.15
C GLU A 93 1.20 21.55 -57.49
N CYS A 94 2.43 21.06 -57.64
CA CYS A 94 2.91 20.33 -58.81
C CYS A 94 3.43 18.94 -58.39
N LEU A 95 2.78 17.88 -58.87
CA LEU A 95 3.19 16.50 -58.59
C LEU A 95 4.00 15.93 -59.76
N PHE A 96 5.23 15.49 -59.48
CA PHE A 96 6.11 14.86 -60.45
C PHE A 96 5.80 13.36 -60.63
N ASN A 97 6.39 12.77 -61.68
CA ASN A 97 6.26 11.35 -61.95
C ASN A 97 6.92 10.49 -60.84
N LYS A 98 6.48 9.24 -60.67
CA LYS A 98 7.03 8.32 -59.65
C LYS A 98 8.46 7.90 -60.00
N MET A 99 9.37 7.95 -59.04
CA MET A 99 10.74 7.45 -59.15
C MET A 99 11.02 6.36 -58.11
N THR A 100 11.66 5.27 -58.52
CA THR A 100 12.22 4.29 -57.58
C THR A 100 13.60 4.76 -57.11
N ILE A 101 13.81 4.81 -55.80
CA ILE A 101 15.09 5.27 -55.21
C ILE A 101 16.18 4.20 -55.42
N PRO A 102 17.30 4.53 -56.11
CA PRO A 102 18.38 3.59 -56.36
C PRO A 102 19.23 3.36 -55.11
N LEU A 103 20.07 2.32 -55.15
CA LEU A 103 21.16 2.14 -54.20
C LEU A 103 22.23 3.21 -54.43
N ALA A 104 22.29 4.20 -53.56
CA ALA A 104 23.29 5.27 -53.57
C ALA A 104 23.70 5.62 -52.13
N LYS A 105 24.73 6.46 -51.96
CA LYS A 105 25.04 7.09 -50.66
C LYS A 105 24.05 8.22 -50.35
N SER A 106 23.73 9.00 -51.36
CA SER A 106 22.81 10.12 -51.35
C SER A 106 22.27 10.36 -52.75
N ILE A 107 21.17 11.10 -52.86
CA ILE A 107 20.63 11.61 -54.12
C ILE A 107 20.60 13.13 -54.09
N THR A 108 21.01 13.78 -55.18
CA THR A 108 20.94 15.24 -55.33
C THR A 108 19.71 15.59 -56.17
N LEU A 109 18.74 16.23 -55.53
CA LEU A 109 17.55 16.80 -56.17
C LEU A 109 17.86 18.23 -56.62
N THR A 110 17.37 18.61 -57.79
CA THR A 110 17.40 20.00 -58.28
C THR A 110 16.05 20.29 -58.92
N ALA A 111 15.22 21.08 -58.24
CA ALA A 111 13.95 21.55 -58.77
C ALA A 111 14.09 22.99 -59.29
N THR A 112 13.40 23.33 -60.37
CA THR A 112 13.39 24.70 -60.93
C THR A 112 11.98 25.07 -61.38
N ALA A 113 11.58 26.32 -61.14
CA ALA A 113 10.31 26.90 -61.58
C ALA A 113 10.57 28.18 -62.39
N THR A 114 9.85 28.37 -63.50
CA THR A 114 10.03 29.50 -64.43
C THR A 114 8.71 29.96 -65.04
N SER A 115 8.37 31.24 -64.91
CA SER A 115 7.22 31.87 -65.56
C SER A 115 7.55 33.31 -65.96
N GLY A 116 7.79 33.56 -67.25
CA GLY A 116 8.39 34.83 -67.71
C GLY A 116 9.74 35.06 -67.03
N ASP A 117 9.93 36.25 -66.48
CA ASP A 117 11.15 36.62 -65.73
C ASP A 117 11.17 36.04 -64.30
N LEU A 118 10.07 35.48 -63.79
CA LEU A 118 10.02 34.85 -62.46
C LEU A 118 10.70 33.47 -62.52
N VAL A 119 11.87 33.36 -61.88
CA VAL A 119 12.65 32.12 -61.79
C VAL A 119 13.03 31.83 -60.35
N ASP A 120 12.88 30.58 -59.93
CA ASP A 120 13.49 30.07 -58.70
C ASP A 120 14.03 28.64 -58.90
N SER A 121 15.06 28.28 -58.14
CA SER A 121 15.68 26.95 -58.19
C SER A 121 16.14 26.52 -56.79
N LEU A 122 15.95 25.23 -56.49
CA LEU A 122 16.21 24.63 -55.18
C LEU A 122 16.99 23.33 -55.36
N GLN A 123 18.17 23.26 -54.75
CA GLN A 123 18.99 22.05 -54.70
C GLN A 123 18.98 21.46 -53.28
N LEU A 124 18.75 20.14 -53.18
CA LEU A 124 18.75 19.39 -51.92
C LEU A 124 19.58 18.10 -52.09
N GLU A 125 20.38 17.73 -51.10
CA GLU A 125 21.01 16.40 -51.01
C GLU A 125 20.30 15.61 -49.91
N LEU A 126 19.79 14.41 -50.25
CA LEU A 126 19.16 13.51 -49.28
C LEU A 126 20.02 12.25 -49.11
N PRO A 127 20.36 11.83 -47.88
CA PRO A 127 21.06 10.57 -47.64
C PRO A 127 20.15 9.38 -47.97
N THR A 128 20.74 8.32 -48.53
CA THR A 128 20.01 7.10 -48.92
C THR A 128 20.44 5.92 -48.06
N ARG A 129 19.48 5.29 -47.40
CA ARG A 129 19.65 4.11 -46.54
C ARG A 129 19.55 2.84 -47.39
N PRO A 130 20.57 1.96 -47.44
CA PRO A 130 20.51 0.71 -48.19
C PRO A 130 19.44 -0.25 -47.68
N TRP A 131 18.91 -1.11 -48.56
CA TRP A 131 17.90 -2.11 -48.26
C TRP A 131 18.55 -3.44 -47.90
N GLY A 132 18.79 -3.64 -46.61
CA GLY A 132 19.24 -4.93 -46.10
C GLY A 132 19.62 -4.92 -44.63
N MET A 133 19.97 -6.10 -44.13
CA MET A 133 20.77 -6.21 -42.92
C MET A 133 22.25 -6.04 -43.30
N GLU A 134 22.92 -5.09 -42.65
CA GLU A 134 24.37 -4.92 -42.74
C GLU A 134 25.08 -6.19 -42.21
N PHE A 135 26.23 -6.52 -42.78
CA PHE A 135 27.22 -7.46 -42.27
C PHE A 135 28.61 -6.86 -42.45
N ALA A 136 29.52 -7.12 -41.51
CA ALA A 136 30.92 -6.70 -41.60
C ALA A 136 31.89 -7.84 -41.27
N SER A 137 33.10 -7.73 -41.82
CA SER A 137 34.25 -8.60 -41.58
C SER A 137 35.50 -7.72 -41.51
N SER A 138 36.47 -8.07 -40.67
CA SER A 138 37.67 -7.25 -40.47
C SER A 138 38.93 -8.07 -40.19
N ALA A 139 40.07 -7.52 -40.61
CA ALA A 139 41.39 -8.07 -40.33
C ALA A 139 42.44 -6.95 -40.30
N GLY A 140 43.28 -6.96 -39.28
CA GLY A 140 44.38 -6.02 -39.11
C GLY A 140 45.54 -6.67 -38.37
N ALA A 141 46.72 -6.06 -38.47
CA ALA A 141 47.92 -6.48 -37.75
C ALA A 141 48.93 -5.33 -37.66
N ILE A 142 49.92 -5.50 -36.78
CA ILE A 142 51.21 -4.80 -36.84
C ILE A 142 52.21 -5.76 -37.48
N THR A 143 53.08 -5.25 -38.35
CA THR A 143 54.14 -6.05 -38.98
C THR A 143 55.35 -5.20 -39.40
N SER A 144 56.53 -5.79 -39.30
CA SER A 144 57.80 -5.27 -39.82
C SER A 144 58.10 -5.71 -41.26
N GLY A 145 57.37 -6.69 -41.80
CA GLY A 145 57.55 -7.26 -43.13
C GLY A 145 56.26 -7.33 -43.96
N SER A 146 56.36 -7.96 -45.13
CA SER A 146 55.19 -8.26 -45.98
C SER A 146 54.19 -9.15 -45.24
N SER A 147 52.90 -8.92 -45.45
CA SER A 147 51.81 -9.65 -44.78
C SER A 147 50.61 -9.84 -45.70
N HIS A 148 49.62 -10.60 -45.26
CA HIS A 148 48.32 -10.68 -45.91
C HIS A 148 47.17 -10.69 -44.90
N ALA A 149 46.00 -10.27 -45.36
CA ALA A 149 44.73 -10.33 -44.66
C ALA A 149 43.72 -11.09 -45.52
N VAL A 150 42.82 -11.84 -44.87
CA VAL A 150 41.65 -12.43 -45.51
C VAL A 150 40.42 -11.93 -44.78
N VAL A 151 39.45 -11.39 -45.54
CA VAL A 151 38.14 -10.97 -45.03
C VAL A 151 37.04 -11.53 -45.92
N SER A 152 36.00 -12.06 -45.29
CA SER A 152 34.81 -12.61 -45.96
C SER A 152 33.54 -12.30 -45.20
N LEU A 153 32.47 -12.04 -45.96
CA LEU A 153 31.11 -11.98 -45.43
C LEU A 153 30.49 -13.40 -45.44
N PRO A 154 29.48 -13.69 -44.58
CA PRO A 154 28.82 -15.00 -44.52
C PRO A 154 28.33 -15.56 -45.86
N LYS A 155 28.98 -16.63 -46.34
CA LYS A 155 28.74 -17.30 -47.65
C LYS A 155 27.33 -17.86 -47.89
N LYS A 156 26.40 -17.74 -46.92
CA LYS A 156 24.99 -18.18 -47.04
C LYS A 156 24.03 -17.05 -47.46
N GLN A 157 24.52 -15.81 -47.54
CA GLN A 157 23.73 -14.62 -47.86
C GLN A 157 24.13 -14.05 -49.23
N THR A 158 23.18 -13.50 -49.96
CA THR A 158 23.46 -12.55 -51.07
C THR A 158 23.69 -11.15 -50.52
N TYR A 159 24.38 -10.30 -51.28
CA TYR A 159 24.68 -8.91 -50.88
C TYR A 159 24.41 -7.97 -52.06
N SER A 160 23.59 -6.95 -51.86
CA SER A 160 23.29 -5.92 -52.87
C SER A 160 24.40 -4.87 -52.96
N TRP A 161 25.04 -4.57 -51.84
CA TRP A 161 26.12 -3.60 -51.71
C TRP A 161 27.33 -4.22 -51.01
N ARG A 162 28.55 -3.83 -51.40
CA ARG A 162 29.80 -4.13 -50.69
C ARG A 162 30.76 -2.95 -50.75
N GLU A 163 31.45 -2.70 -49.65
CA GLU A 163 32.57 -1.75 -49.56
C GLU A 163 33.74 -2.43 -48.85
N LEU A 164 34.94 -2.30 -49.41
CA LEU A 164 36.19 -2.76 -48.82
C LEU A 164 37.12 -1.56 -48.63
N GLU A 165 37.47 -1.27 -47.39
CA GLU A 165 38.41 -0.22 -47.01
C GLU A 165 39.68 -0.81 -46.42
N VAL A 166 40.83 -0.29 -46.85
CA VAL A 166 42.14 -0.60 -46.27
C VAL A 166 42.72 0.68 -45.67
N THR A 167 42.97 0.68 -44.37
CA THR A 167 43.63 1.78 -43.65
C THR A 167 45.04 1.37 -43.28
N LEU A 168 46.04 2.20 -43.62
CA LEU A 168 47.44 2.05 -43.21
C LEU A 168 47.81 3.11 -42.19
N SER A 169 48.50 2.73 -41.10
CA SER A 169 49.15 3.64 -40.16
C SER A 169 50.67 3.44 -40.21
N PRO A 170 51.50 4.50 -40.15
CA PRO A 170 52.93 4.44 -40.45
C PRO A 170 53.80 3.85 -39.32
N SER A 171 53.25 3.64 -38.13
CA SER A 171 53.96 3.10 -36.97
C SER A 171 52.99 2.47 -35.95
N ILE A 172 53.52 1.78 -34.94
CA ILE A 172 52.72 1.15 -33.88
C ILE A 172 51.98 2.23 -33.08
N ARG A 173 52.72 3.26 -32.67
CA ARG A 173 52.22 4.42 -31.92
C ARG A 173 51.09 5.14 -32.63
N GLN A 174 51.24 5.44 -33.91
CA GLN A 174 50.18 6.09 -34.67
C GLN A 174 48.94 5.18 -34.79
N ALA A 175 49.14 3.88 -35.01
CA ALA A 175 48.05 2.92 -35.07
C ALA A 175 47.25 2.83 -33.75
N ILE A 176 47.90 3.00 -32.59
CA ILE A 176 47.25 3.09 -31.27
C ILE A 176 46.44 4.39 -31.14
N VAL A 177 47.00 5.53 -31.55
CA VAL A 177 46.31 6.83 -31.54
C VAL A 177 45.07 6.80 -32.44
N ASP A 178 45.17 6.26 -33.66
CA ASP A 178 44.03 6.11 -34.57
C ASP A 178 42.91 5.25 -33.95
N PHE A 179 43.26 4.18 -33.22
CA PHE A 179 42.31 3.29 -32.53
C PHE A 179 41.62 4.02 -31.36
N ALA A 180 42.35 4.81 -30.57
CA ALA A 180 41.73 5.62 -29.51
C ALA A 180 40.73 6.66 -30.05
N LEU A 181 41.01 7.20 -31.25
CA LEU A 181 40.15 8.22 -31.89
C LEU A 181 38.95 7.62 -32.64
N SER A 182 38.98 6.36 -33.06
CA SER A 182 37.91 5.71 -33.85
C SER A 182 36.64 5.35 -33.07
N GLY A 183 36.56 5.69 -31.77
CA GLY A 183 35.59 5.17 -30.81
C GLY A 183 34.12 5.60 -30.92
N GLY A 184 33.50 5.53 -32.09
CA GLY A 184 32.06 5.75 -32.26
C GLY A 184 31.21 4.63 -31.62
N GLY A 185 30.09 4.99 -30.98
CA GLY A 185 29.15 4.05 -30.36
C GLY A 185 29.65 3.34 -29.10
N SER A 186 30.73 3.83 -28.48
CA SER A 186 31.29 3.34 -27.21
C SER A 186 30.78 4.12 -26.00
N SER A 187 30.95 3.57 -24.79
CA SER A 187 30.65 4.33 -23.57
C SER A 187 31.63 5.50 -23.44
N GLN A 188 31.19 6.61 -22.84
CA GLN A 188 32.06 7.77 -22.61
C GLN A 188 33.28 7.41 -21.73
N ALA A 189 33.10 6.43 -20.83
CA ALA A 189 34.15 5.91 -19.97
C ALA A 189 35.18 5.04 -20.72
N ASP A 190 34.74 4.18 -21.66
CA ASP A 190 35.62 3.41 -22.53
C ASP A 190 36.36 4.32 -23.53
N ALA A 191 35.67 5.32 -24.07
CA ALA A 191 36.26 6.34 -24.93
C ALA A 191 37.33 7.17 -24.18
N LEU A 192 37.07 7.56 -22.93
CA LEU A 192 38.05 8.30 -22.11
C LEU A 192 39.23 7.40 -21.76
N LEU A 193 38.99 6.14 -21.37
CA LEU A 193 40.06 5.19 -21.07
C LEU A 193 40.99 4.97 -22.27
N ALA A 194 40.42 4.77 -23.47
CA ALA A 194 41.22 4.67 -24.69
C ALA A 194 41.99 5.96 -24.99
N THR A 195 41.31 7.11 -24.93
CA THR A 195 41.93 8.43 -25.18
C THR A 195 43.08 8.72 -24.22
N ILE A 196 42.92 8.40 -22.93
CA ILE A 196 43.92 8.72 -21.91
C ILE A 196 45.09 7.74 -21.87
N SER A 197 44.85 6.45 -22.14
CA SER A 197 45.93 5.47 -22.33
C SER A 197 46.78 5.85 -23.54
N ALA A 198 46.14 6.16 -24.68
CA ALA A 198 46.85 6.63 -25.86
C ALA A 198 47.58 7.97 -25.62
N LEU A 199 46.99 8.91 -24.86
CA LEU A 199 47.66 10.18 -24.53
C LEU A 199 48.95 9.96 -23.70
N ASN A 200 48.89 9.12 -22.67
CA ASN A 200 50.06 8.79 -21.84
C ASN A 200 51.17 8.16 -22.67
N TYR A 201 50.82 7.16 -23.49
CA TYR A 201 51.74 6.46 -24.39
C TYR A 201 52.35 7.41 -25.45
N ALA A 202 51.51 8.21 -26.12
CA ALA A 202 51.92 9.19 -27.12
C ALA A 202 52.86 10.26 -26.53
N THR A 203 52.62 10.69 -25.29
CA THR A 203 53.45 11.67 -24.59
C THR A 203 54.84 11.08 -24.25
N LYS A 204 54.89 9.85 -23.72
CA LYS A 204 56.16 9.16 -23.40
C LYS A 204 57.01 8.86 -24.63
N HIS A 205 56.39 8.45 -25.73
CA HIS A 205 57.06 8.10 -26.97
C HIS A 205 57.10 9.26 -27.98
N ASN A 206 57.15 10.52 -27.52
CA ASN A 206 57.38 11.72 -28.33
C ASN A 206 56.55 11.77 -29.63
N ALA A 207 55.24 11.58 -29.53
CA ALA A 207 54.30 11.72 -30.64
C ALA A 207 54.20 13.19 -31.13
N SER A 208 53.47 13.42 -32.23
CA SER A 208 53.30 14.78 -32.72
C SER A 208 52.52 15.65 -31.72
N ALA A 209 52.82 16.95 -31.70
CA ALA A 209 52.07 17.92 -30.89
C ALA A 209 50.57 17.93 -31.24
N ASP A 210 50.21 17.56 -32.48
CA ASP A 210 48.83 17.48 -32.95
C ASP A 210 48.09 16.25 -32.40
N ASP A 211 48.73 15.08 -32.36
CA ASP A 211 48.17 13.88 -31.73
C ASP A 211 47.92 14.13 -30.24
N ILE A 212 48.91 14.70 -29.54
CA ILE A 212 48.83 15.06 -28.12
C ILE A 212 47.72 16.09 -27.89
N ARG A 213 47.64 17.14 -28.72
CA ARG A 213 46.60 18.19 -28.65
C ARG A 213 45.18 17.64 -28.87
N ILE A 214 45.00 16.79 -29.88
CA ILE A 214 43.70 16.18 -30.19
C ILE A 214 43.25 15.22 -29.08
N LEU A 215 44.16 14.38 -28.57
CA LEU A 215 43.88 13.48 -27.45
C LEU A 215 43.60 14.25 -26.16
N GLN A 216 44.33 15.34 -25.88
CA GLN A 216 44.06 16.21 -24.73
C GLN A 216 42.70 16.90 -24.82
N SER A 217 42.29 17.42 -25.99
CA SER A 217 40.96 18.02 -26.16
C SER A 217 39.89 16.97 -25.87
N ARG A 218 39.92 15.85 -26.60
CA ARG A 218 38.96 14.76 -26.45
C ARG A 218 38.90 14.22 -25.02
N ALA A 219 40.03 14.17 -24.31
CA ALA A 219 40.06 13.78 -22.90
C ALA A 219 39.35 14.80 -21.99
N ARG A 220 39.54 16.10 -22.21
CA ARG A 220 38.82 17.17 -21.47
C ARG A 220 37.31 17.11 -21.78
N ASP A 221 36.95 16.95 -23.04
CA ASP A 221 35.55 16.88 -23.50
C ASP A 221 34.81 15.68 -22.86
N LEU A 222 35.45 14.51 -22.85
CA LEU A 222 34.91 13.29 -22.22
C LEU A 222 34.90 13.38 -20.69
N VAL A 223 35.91 14.01 -20.05
CA VAL A 223 35.87 14.30 -18.61
C VAL A 223 34.73 15.25 -18.27
N GLY A 224 34.49 16.29 -19.08
CA GLY A 224 33.34 17.20 -18.92
C GLY A 224 32.00 16.47 -19.03
N SER A 225 31.86 15.57 -20.00
CA SER A 225 30.64 14.77 -20.17
C SER A 225 30.42 13.76 -19.03
N LEU A 226 31.49 13.10 -18.54
CA LEU A 226 31.41 12.28 -17.33
C LEU A 226 31.13 13.12 -16.07
N THR A 227 31.59 14.36 -16.00
CA THR A 227 31.26 15.29 -14.91
C THR A 227 29.76 15.59 -14.89
N ALA A 228 29.18 15.91 -16.05
CA ALA A 228 27.76 16.22 -16.20
C ALA A 228 26.81 15.02 -16.03
N THR A 229 27.33 13.77 -16.02
CA THR A 229 26.55 12.54 -15.96
C THR A 229 26.78 11.69 -14.71
N GLN A 230 27.63 12.15 -13.77
CA GLN A 230 27.82 11.52 -12.46
C GLN A 230 26.58 11.77 -11.57
N LEU A 231 26.15 10.72 -10.86
CA LEU A 231 25.07 10.79 -9.86
C LEU A 231 25.54 11.42 -8.53
N ASP A 232 24.56 11.81 -7.71
CA ASP A 232 24.80 12.31 -6.35
C ASP A 232 25.58 11.31 -5.47
N ASP A 233 25.34 10.01 -5.66
CA ASP A 233 26.03 8.90 -5.00
C ASP A 233 27.43 8.61 -5.57
N GLY A 234 27.84 9.33 -6.61
CA GLY A 234 29.14 9.20 -7.27
C GLY A 234 29.25 8.10 -8.32
N PHE A 235 28.17 7.40 -8.66
CA PHE A 235 28.16 6.40 -9.75
C PHE A 235 27.79 7.03 -11.11
N TRP A 236 27.92 6.25 -12.17
CA TRP A 236 27.50 6.62 -13.53
C TRP A 236 26.38 5.74 -14.04
N HIS A 237 25.62 6.29 -14.98
CA HIS A 237 24.49 5.63 -15.61
C HIS A 237 24.93 4.67 -16.73
N TRP A 238 24.24 3.53 -16.86
CA TRP A 238 23.99 2.95 -18.19
C TRP A 238 22.63 3.47 -18.65
N ASN A 239 22.63 4.45 -19.55
CA ASN A 239 21.48 5.06 -20.23
C ASN A 239 20.21 5.18 -19.34
N GLY A 240 20.32 5.92 -18.23
CA GLY A 240 19.19 6.24 -17.33
C GLY A 240 19.07 5.39 -16.04
N SER A 241 20.05 4.57 -15.67
CA SER A 241 20.13 3.97 -14.32
C SER A 241 21.58 3.73 -13.89
N ALA A 242 21.90 3.94 -12.61
CA ALA A 242 23.21 3.65 -12.04
C ALA A 242 23.67 2.22 -12.35
N ASP A 243 24.88 2.06 -12.88
CA ASP A 243 25.46 0.75 -13.23
C ASP A 243 26.86 0.58 -12.62
N LEU A 244 27.10 -0.59 -12.02
CA LEU A 244 28.36 -0.89 -11.33
C LEU A 244 29.54 -1.00 -12.30
N TYR A 245 29.33 -1.60 -13.48
CA TYR A 245 30.41 -1.78 -14.46
C TYR A 245 30.83 -0.43 -15.05
N GLN A 246 29.87 0.38 -15.49
CA GLN A 246 30.14 1.73 -16.00
C GLN A 246 30.77 2.63 -14.93
N SER A 247 30.40 2.47 -13.66
CA SER A 247 31.03 3.19 -12.54
C SER A 247 32.48 2.76 -12.29
N CYS A 248 32.77 1.46 -12.32
CA CYS A 248 34.15 0.95 -12.24
C CYS A 248 34.99 1.40 -13.45
N ARG A 249 34.40 1.40 -14.65
CA ARG A 249 35.04 1.84 -15.90
C ARG A 249 35.36 3.34 -15.89
N SER A 250 34.40 4.16 -15.45
CA SER A 250 34.58 5.62 -15.28
C SER A 250 35.64 5.92 -14.23
N TYR A 251 35.64 5.23 -13.08
CA TYR A 251 36.64 5.41 -12.04
C TYR A 251 38.06 5.09 -12.53
N TRP A 252 38.24 4.02 -13.31
CA TRP A 252 39.52 3.70 -13.96
C TRP A 252 39.95 4.81 -14.92
N ALA A 253 39.07 5.20 -15.86
CA ALA A 253 39.35 6.24 -16.85
C ALA A 253 39.73 7.59 -16.20
N LEU A 254 38.96 8.04 -15.22
CA LEU A 254 39.20 9.27 -14.46
C LEU A 254 40.44 9.17 -13.55
N GLY A 255 40.68 8.00 -12.95
CA GLY A 255 41.88 7.73 -12.17
C GLY A 255 43.17 7.86 -12.99
N LEU A 256 43.15 7.43 -14.26
CA LEU A 256 44.24 7.68 -15.21
C LEU A 256 44.27 9.12 -15.73
N ALA A 257 43.12 9.76 -15.96
CA ALA A 257 43.05 11.16 -16.38
C ALA A 257 43.72 12.10 -15.35
N ARG A 258 43.48 11.87 -14.06
CA ARG A 258 44.17 12.58 -12.98
C ARG A 258 45.69 12.34 -12.98
N LYS A 259 46.15 11.11 -13.24
CA LYS A 259 47.60 10.80 -13.36
C LYS A 259 48.24 11.46 -14.59
N ALA A 260 47.47 11.67 -15.65
CA ALA A 260 47.87 12.35 -16.89
C ALA A 260 47.80 13.89 -16.81
N GLY A 261 47.51 14.47 -15.65
CA GLY A 261 47.41 15.92 -15.47
C GLY A 261 46.11 16.55 -15.99
N ILE A 262 45.09 15.77 -16.36
CA ILE A 262 43.77 16.30 -16.68
C ILE A 262 43.06 16.68 -15.37
N VAL A 263 42.64 17.94 -15.27
CA VAL A 263 41.93 18.48 -14.11
C VAL A 263 40.56 17.81 -13.98
N LEU A 264 40.22 17.35 -12.78
CA LEU A 264 38.91 16.79 -12.42
C LEU A 264 38.21 17.70 -11.41
N GLN A 265 36.88 17.61 -11.32
CA GLN A 265 36.12 18.29 -10.28
C GLN A 265 36.53 17.80 -8.87
N PRO A 266 36.72 18.69 -7.88
CA PRO A 266 37.03 18.31 -6.50
C PRO A 266 36.03 17.30 -5.93
N GLY A 267 36.53 16.28 -5.24
CA GLY A 267 35.70 15.25 -4.59
C GLY A 267 35.10 14.18 -5.50
N MET A 268 35.09 14.34 -6.84
CA MET A 268 34.49 13.40 -7.80
C MET A 268 34.88 11.95 -7.56
N LEU A 269 36.19 11.65 -7.55
CA LEU A 269 36.70 10.30 -7.30
C LEU A 269 36.41 9.82 -5.88
N ALA A 270 36.42 10.71 -4.88
CA ALA A 270 36.18 10.33 -3.48
C ALA A 270 34.72 9.89 -3.24
N LYS A 271 33.74 10.50 -3.93
CA LYS A 271 32.35 10.02 -3.94
C LYS A 271 32.27 8.58 -4.46
N THR A 272 32.82 8.33 -5.64
CA THR A 272 32.82 6.99 -6.26
C THR A 272 33.57 5.97 -5.44
N GLU A 273 34.75 6.31 -4.89
CA GLU A 273 35.55 5.44 -4.03
C GLU A 273 34.75 4.94 -2.83
N LYS A 274 34.07 5.86 -2.12
CA LYS A 274 33.19 5.54 -0.99
C LYS A 274 32.03 4.63 -1.41
N ASN A 275 31.39 4.89 -2.55
CA ASN A 275 30.24 4.10 -3.00
C ASN A 275 30.64 2.72 -3.57
N LEU A 276 31.80 2.61 -4.23
CA LEU A 276 32.39 1.33 -4.64
C LEU A 276 32.72 0.45 -3.43
N ALA A 277 33.32 1.03 -2.38
CA ALA A 277 33.55 0.32 -1.12
C ALA A 277 32.24 -0.13 -0.45
N ASN A 278 31.22 0.73 -0.41
CA ASN A 278 29.88 0.38 0.09
C ASN A 278 29.18 -0.70 -0.77
N GLN A 279 29.40 -0.72 -2.08
CA GLN A 279 28.81 -1.73 -2.95
C GLN A 279 29.55 -3.07 -2.82
N PHE A 280 30.86 -3.07 -2.56
CA PHE A 280 31.65 -4.27 -2.32
C PHE A 280 31.13 -5.08 -1.12
N THR A 281 30.70 -4.42 -0.04
CA THR A 281 30.16 -5.11 1.16
C THR A 281 28.76 -5.68 0.93
N LYS A 282 27.95 -5.07 0.06
CA LYS A 282 26.60 -5.56 -0.32
C LYS A 282 26.63 -6.78 -1.25
N LEU A 283 27.72 -6.99 -1.98
CA LEU A 283 27.87 -8.15 -2.87
C LEU A 283 28.07 -9.44 -2.06
N GLY A 284 27.42 -10.53 -2.47
CA GLY A 284 27.52 -11.84 -1.81
C GLY A 284 28.96 -12.36 -1.72
N SER A 285 29.26 -13.22 -0.74
CA SER A 285 30.59 -13.80 -0.51
C SER A 285 31.22 -14.39 -1.77
N ASN A 286 30.42 -15.16 -2.52
CA ASN A 286 30.84 -15.90 -3.71
C ASN A 286 30.85 -15.06 -5.01
N ASP A 287 30.43 -13.79 -5.00
CA ASP A 287 30.49 -12.92 -6.19
C ASP A 287 31.91 -12.35 -6.40
N ASN A 288 32.84 -13.24 -6.71
CA ASN A 288 34.21 -12.88 -7.03
C ASN A 288 34.33 -12.14 -8.38
N ASN A 289 33.27 -12.13 -9.21
CA ASN A 289 33.26 -11.44 -10.50
C ASN A 289 33.13 -9.93 -10.30
N ASN A 290 32.07 -9.46 -9.65
CA ASN A 290 31.89 -8.03 -9.39
C ASN A 290 32.89 -7.53 -8.33
N LYS A 291 33.30 -8.38 -7.37
CA LYS A 291 34.31 -8.01 -6.36
C LYS A 291 35.71 -7.80 -6.95
N SER A 292 36.16 -8.63 -7.90
CA SER A 292 37.44 -8.41 -8.58
C SER A 292 37.42 -7.17 -9.48
N LEU A 293 36.29 -6.90 -10.17
CA LEU A 293 36.08 -5.67 -10.93
C LEU A 293 36.20 -4.40 -10.06
N ILE A 294 35.54 -4.37 -8.89
CA ILE A 294 35.62 -3.24 -7.95
C ILE A 294 37.05 -3.05 -7.44
N LEU A 295 37.71 -4.12 -6.99
CA LEU A 295 39.08 -4.03 -6.48
C LEU A 295 40.07 -3.64 -7.59
N HIS A 296 39.86 -4.05 -8.83
CA HIS A 296 40.62 -3.55 -9.97
C HIS A 296 40.45 -2.03 -10.14
N ALA A 297 39.22 -1.51 -10.16
CA ALA A 297 38.99 -0.07 -10.28
C ALA A 297 39.65 0.71 -9.13
N LEU A 298 39.48 0.27 -7.88
CA LEU A 298 40.10 0.89 -6.70
C LEU A 298 41.64 0.79 -6.70
N SER A 299 42.24 -0.22 -7.37
CA SER A 299 43.70 -0.36 -7.43
C SER A 299 44.36 0.76 -8.25
N ILE A 300 43.66 1.33 -9.23
CA ILE A 300 44.16 2.43 -10.09
C ILE A 300 44.61 3.64 -9.26
N THR A 301 43.96 3.89 -8.12
CA THR A 301 44.23 5.00 -7.21
C THR A 301 44.97 4.59 -5.93
N GLY A 302 45.40 3.33 -5.81
CA GLY A 302 46.03 2.78 -4.59
C GLY A 302 45.05 2.52 -3.44
N LYS A 303 43.76 2.32 -3.76
CA LYS A 303 42.65 2.23 -2.77
C LYS A 303 42.04 0.84 -2.64
N ALA A 304 42.57 -0.15 -3.35
CA ALA A 304 42.14 -1.53 -3.21
C ALA A 304 42.76 -2.18 -1.96
N ASP A 305 41.95 -2.89 -1.20
CA ASP A 305 42.40 -3.60 0.00
C ASP A 305 43.04 -4.95 -0.36
N PHE A 306 44.30 -5.13 0.03
CA PHE A 306 45.06 -6.36 -0.17
C PHE A 306 44.46 -7.57 0.55
N ALA A 307 43.81 -7.41 1.71
CA ALA A 307 43.16 -8.53 2.42
C ALA A 307 41.98 -9.08 1.58
N HIS A 308 41.19 -8.18 0.98
CA HIS A 308 40.09 -8.54 0.09
C HIS A 308 40.58 -9.19 -1.22
N LEU A 309 41.68 -8.69 -1.81
CA LEU A 309 42.33 -9.31 -2.96
C LEU A 309 42.93 -10.69 -2.64
N ASN A 310 43.60 -10.84 -1.48
CA ASN A 310 44.18 -12.10 -1.01
C ASN A 310 43.08 -13.16 -0.80
N ARG A 311 41.92 -12.81 -0.25
CA ARG A 311 40.76 -13.74 -0.18
C ARG A 311 40.38 -14.27 -1.57
N ILE A 312 40.24 -13.40 -2.56
CA ILE A 312 39.88 -13.80 -3.94
C ILE A 312 40.99 -14.66 -4.56
N TYR A 313 42.26 -14.32 -4.34
CA TYR A 313 43.42 -15.10 -4.79
C TYR A 313 43.50 -16.50 -4.14
N ARG A 314 43.04 -16.69 -2.89
CA ARG A 314 42.94 -18.03 -2.28
C ARG A 314 41.95 -18.93 -3.02
N GLU A 315 40.93 -18.35 -3.65
CA GLU A 315 39.91 -19.05 -4.44
C GLU A 315 40.29 -19.17 -5.94
N ARG A 316 41.50 -18.75 -6.35
CA ARG A 316 41.93 -18.56 -7.77
C ARG A 316 41.60 -19.70 -8.74
N ALA A 317 41.69 -20.95 -8.31
CA ALA A 317 41.36 -22.11 -9.17
C ALA A 317 39.89 -22.10 -9.67
N LYS A 318 38.97 -21.52 -8.89
CA LYS A 318 37.53 -21.42 -9.21
C LYS A 318 37.18 -20.15 -10.00
N LEU A 319 38.13 -19.24 -10.24
CA LEU A 319 37.85 -17.94 -10.85
C LEU A 319 37.67 -18.04 -12.38
N SER A 320 36.73 -17.23 -12.87
CA SER A 320 36.51 -16.95 -14.28
C SER A 320 37.68 -16.11 -14.84
N SER A 321 37.94 -16.18 -16.15
CA SER A 321 39.13 -15.60 -16.80
C SER A 321 39.22 -14.08 -16.62
N ASN A 322 38.07 -13.40 -16.69
CA ASN A 322 37.95 -11.98 -16.39
C ASN A 322 38.31 -11.66 -14.92
N ALA A 323 37.84 -12.47 -13.96
CA ALA A 323 38.10 -12.27 -12.54
C ALA A 323 39.56 -12.55 -12.17
N LEU A 324 40.20 -13.53 -12.80
CA LEU A 324 41.65 -13.74 -12.74
C LEU A 324 42.40 -12.50 -13.24
N ALA A 325 42.05 -11.98 -14.42
CA ALA A 325 42.71 -10.84 -15.03
C ALA A 325 42.56 -9.54 -14.21
N PHE A 326 41.33 -9.21 -13.77
CA PHE A 326 41.09 -8.08 -12.87
C PHE A 326 41.89 -8.19 -11.57
N THR A 327 41.95 -9.39 -10.96
CA THR A 327 42.73 -9.62 -9.73
C THR A 327 44.24 -9.52 -9.98
N ALA A 328 44.74 -10.02 -11.12
CA ALA A 328 46.16 -9.96 -11.48
C ALA A 328 46.63 -8.51 -11.69
N VAL A 329 45.89 -7.71 -12.47
CA VAL A 329 46.19 -6.29 -12.66
C VAL A 329 46.06 -5.52 -11.34
N ALA A 330 45.09 -5.84 -10.49
CA ALA A 330 44.96 -5.24 -9.17
C ALA A 330 46.14 -5.55 -8.24
N MET A 331 46.64 -6.79 -8.24
CA MET A 331 47.85 -7.17 -7.50
C MET A 331 49.10 -6.46 -8.03
N ALA A 332 49.26 -6.32 -9.35
CA ALA A 332 50.36 -5.56 -9.95
C ALA A 332 50.31 -4.07 -9.58
N ASN A 333 49.12 -3.44 -9.62
CA ASN A 333 48.90 -2.05 -9.22
C ASN A 333 49.17 -1.78 -7.72
N LEU A 334 49.18 -2.82 -6.87
CA LEU A 334 49.54 -2.74 -5.45
C LEU A 334 50.96 -3.26 -5.16
N GLU A 335 51.81 -3.35 -6.19
CA GLU A 335 53.21 -3.79 -6.07
C GLU A 335 53.33 -5.21 -5.48
N ARG A 336 52.48 -6.14 -5.92
CA ARG A 336 52.50 -7.57 -5.57
C ARG A 336 52.65 -8.45 -6.82
N PRO A 337 53.79 -8.37 -7.53
CA PRO A 337 53.97 -9.00 -8.84
C PRO A 337 53.88 -10.53 -8.81
N ASP A 338 54.30 -11.18 -7.72
CA ASP A 338 54.30 -12.65 -7.65
C ASP A 338 52.89 -13.23 -7.58
N PHE A 339 52.01 -12.62 -6.79
CA PHE A 339 50.57 -12.94 -6.76
C PHE A 339 49.91 -12.72 -8.13
N ALA A 340 50.37 -11.72 -8.91
CA ALA A 340 49.90 -11.51 -10.27
C ALA A 340 50.45 -12.56 -11.26
N ARG A 341 51.71 -13.00 -11.10
CA ARG A 341 52.33 -14.04 -11.93
C ARG A 341 51.61 -15.39 -11.80
N ASP A 342 51.30 -15.81 -10.58
CA ASP A 342 50.47 -17.00 -10.29
C ASP A 342 49.11 -16.97 -11.03
N LEU A 343 48.48 -15.80 -11.09
CA LEU A 343 47.19 -15.62 -11.75
C LEU A 343 47.34 -15.61 -13.28
N VAL A 344 48.45 -15.09 -13.81
CA VAL A 344 48.82 -15.17 -15.23
C VAL A 344 49.10 -16.62 -15.66
N GLU A 345 49.77 -17.45 -14.85
CA GLU A 345 49.95 -18.88 -15.16
C GLU A 345 48.62 -19.66 -15.22
N LEU A 346 47.62 -19.26 -14.43
CA LEU A 346 46.27 -19.81 -14.51
C LEU A 346 45.50 -19.31 -15.74
N LEU A 347 45.87 -18.13 -16.27
CA LEU A 347 45.35 -17.62 -17.55
C LEU A 347 46.01 -18.31 -18.74
N GLU A 348 47.31 -18.59 -18.71
CA GLU A 348 47.99 -19.40 -19.74
C GLU A 348 47.30 -20.76 -19.93
N LYS A 349 46.85 -21.39 -18.83
CA LYS A 349 46.09 -22.65 -18.83
C LYS A 349 44.61 -22.53 -19.25
N LYS A 350 44.10 -21.30 -19.47
CA LYS A 350 42.70 -21.01 -19.85
C LYS A 350 42.55 -20.43 -21.27
N VAL A 351 43.64 -20.29 -22.01
CA VAL A 351 43.61 -19.87 -23.41
C VAL A 351 42.85 -20.89 -24.28
N LYS A 352 42.14 -20.41 -25.32
CA LYS A 352 41.52 -21.27 -26.33
C LYS A 352 41.92 -20.86 -27.74
N LEU A 353 42.09 -21.85 -28.61
CA LEU A 353 42.27 -21.67 -30.04
C LEU A 353 40.90 -21.53 -30.75
N GLU A 354 40.82 -20.64 -31.74
CA GLU A 354 39.68 -20.54 -32.66
C GLU A 354 40.12 -20.89 -34.10
N THR A 355 39.36 -21.78 -34.74
CA THR A 355 39.38 -22.11 -36.18
C THR A 355 38.48 -21.15 -36.98
N PRO A 356 38.58 -21.02 -38.32
CA PRO A 356 39.07 -21.97 -39.34
C PRO A 356 40.58 -21.94 -39.62
N GLU A 357 41.01 -22.90 -40.45
CA GLU A 357 42.39 -23.41 -40.61
C GLU A 357 43.46 -22.38 -41.01
N ASN A 358 43.09 -21.29 -41.68
CA ASN A 358 44.07 -20.40 -42.31
C ASN A 358 44.78 -19.43 -41.35
N GLN A 359 44.22 -19.11 -40.17
CA GLN A 359 44.85 -18.23 -39.17
C GLN A 359 44.38 -18.58 -37.75
N PRO A 360 45.20 -19.28 -36.92
CA PRO A 360 44.81 -19.61 -35.55
C PRO A 360 44.71 -18.34 -34.70
N LYS A 361 43.55 -18.11 -34.08
CA LYS A 361 43.39 -17.08 -33.04
C LYS A 361 43.51 -17.70 -31.67
N ILE A 362 44.16 -17.04 -30.72
CA ILE A 362 43.98 -17.34 -29.29
C ILE A 362 43.05 -16.31 -28.64
N ALA A 363 42.17 -16.75 -27.74
CA ALA A 363 41.31 -15.84 -26.98
C ALA A 363 40.99 -16.38 -25.58
N TRP A 364 40.70 -15.47 -24.65
CA TRP A 364 40.23 -15.82 -23.31
C TRP A 364 38.73 -15.56 -23.20
N TRP A 365 38.01 -16.63 -22.90
CA TRP A 365 36.57 -16.57 -22.68
C TRP A 365 36.30 -16.21 -21.21
N PRO A 366 35.48 -15.17 -20.92
CA PRO A 366 35.29 -14.67 -19.56
C PRO A 366 34.84 -15.76 -18.59
N GLY A 367 33.73 -16.45 -18.88
CA GLY A 367 33.15 -17.44 -17.97
C GLY A 367 32.39 -16.83 -16.78
N SER A 368 31.91 -15.59 -16.92
CA SER A 368 31.12 -14.89 -15.90
C SER A 368 29.64 -15.29 -15.92
N GLY A 369 28.94 -15.20 -14.77
CA GLY A 369 27.47 -15.25 -14.73
C GLY A 369 26.79 -13.98 -15.26
N TYR A 370 27.52 -12.86 -15.36
CA TYR A 370 26.97 -11.54 -15.71
C TYR A 370 27.20 -11.21 -17.18
N THR A 371 26.16 -10.82 -17.92
CA THR A 371 26.30 -10.60 -19.38
C THR A 371 27.11 -9.35 -19.74
N VAL A 372 27.18 -8.35 -18.86
CA VAL A 372 28.16 -7.25 -19.03
C VAL A 372 29.60 -7.74 -18.90
N LEU A 373 29.86 -8.83 -18.18
CA LEU A 373 31.18 -9.44 -18.07
C LEU A 373 31.35 -10.64 -19.02
N GLN A 374 30.65 -10.65 -20.16
CA GLN A 374 30.74 -11.71 -21.19
C GLN A 374 31.44 -11.25 -22.49
N ASP A 375 32.10 -10.08 -22.47
CA ASP A 375 32.92 -9.62 -23.59
C ASP A 375 34.28 -10.37 -23.65
N ARG A 376 34.50 -11.10 -24.75
CA ARG A 376 35.73 -11.86 -25.03
C ARG A 376 36.94 -10.95 -25.29
N ASN A 377 36.72 -9.80 -25.93
CA ASN A 377 37.77 -8.89 -26.34
C ASN A 377 38.18 -7.99 -25.17
N GLU A 378 37.23 -7.55 -24.34
CA GLU A 378 37.53 -6.95 -23.04
C GLU A 378 38.31 -7.93 -22.14
N THR A 379 37.85 -9.20 -22.06
CA THR A 379 38.57 -10.23 -21.28
C THR A 379 39.99 -10.43 -21.79
N THR A 380 40.18 -10.59 -23.10
CA THR A 380 41.50 -10.78 -23.71
C THR A 380 42.40 -9.54 -23.53
N ALA A 381 41.83 -8.33 -23.53
CA ALA A 381 42.55 -7.11 -23.21
C ALA A 381 42.96 -7.03 -21.72
N MET A 382 42.08 -7.37 -20.79
CA MET A 382 42.44 -7.46 -19.37
C MET A 382 43.53 -8.51 -19.12
N VAL A 383 43.50 -9.62 -19.84
CA VAL A 383 44.55 -10.66 -19.80
C VAL A 383 45.87 -10.14 -20.37
N LEU A 384 45.86 -9.46 -21.53
CA LEU A 384 47.07 -8.81 -22.08
C LEU A 384 47.63 -7.75 -21.13
N LEU A 385 46.79 -6.98 -20.45
CA LEU A 385 47.22 -6.00 -19.45
C LEU A 385 47.89 -6.69 -18.24
N ALA A 386 47.38 -7.85 -17.82
CA ALA A 386 48.02 -8.68 -16.79
C ALA A 386 49.38 -9.26 -17.24
N PHE A 387 49.46 -9.81 -18.47
CA PHE A 387 50.75 -10.24 -19.06
C PHE A 387 51.75 -9.09 -19.11
N SER A 388 51.34 -7.92 -19.62
CA SER A 388 52.21 -6.74 -19.78
C SER A 388 52.82 -6.25 -18.46
N ALA A 389 52.13 -6.50 -17.33
CA ALA A 389 52.58 -6.11 -16.01
C ALA A 389 53.64 -7.04 -15.38
N VAL A 390 53.64 -8.34 -15.69
CA VAL A 390 54.51 -9.34 -14.99
C VAL A 390 55.18 -10.42 -15.85
N LYS A 391 54.80 -10.55 -17.13
CA LYS A 391 55.33 -11.54 -18.10
C LYS A 391 55.18 -11.04 -19.57
N PRO A 392 55.62 -9.81 -19.90
CA PRO A 392 55.38 -9.19 -21.22
C PRO A 392 56.01 -9.96 -22.40
N GLU A 393 57.09 -10.70 -22.14
CA GLU A 393 57.79 -11.53 -23.12
C GLU A 393 57.07 -12.83 -23.51
N SER A 394 55.92 -13.16 -22.90
CA SER A 394 55.15 -14.35 -23.25
C SER A 394 54.66 -14.30 -24.72
N PRO A 395 54.88 -15.35 -25.54
CA PRO A 395 54.33 -15.42 -26.90
C PRO A 395 52.81 -15.25 -26.96
N LEU A 396 52.11 -15.61 -25.88
CA LEU A 396 50.66 -15.44 -25.74
C LEU A 396 50.27 -13.95 -25.59
N ALA A 397 51.12 -13.10 -25.02
CA ALA A 397 50.91 -11.66 -24.96
C ALA A 397 51.00 -11.03 -26.36
N ALA A 398 52.02 -11.38 -27.14
CA ALA A 398 52.17 -10.91 -28.52
C ALA A 398 50.99 -11.35 -29.42
N GLN A 399 50.53 -12.59 -29.28
CA GLN A 399 49.35 -13.08 -30.00
C GLN A 399 48.05 -12.39 -29.56
N ALA A 400 47.89 -12.10 -28.26
CA ALA A 400 46.75 -11.34 -27.74
C ALA A 400 46.74 -9.89 -28.27
N ALA A 401 47.88 -9.20 -28.28
CA ALA A 401 48.03 -7.86 -28.86
C ALA A 401 47.63 -7.84 -30.35
N ASN A 402 48.07 -8.85 -31.11
CA ASN A 402 47.68 -9.01 -32.51
C ASN A 402 46.16 -9.27 -32.70
N LEU A 403 45.50 -10.04 -31.82
CA LEU A 403 44.03 -10.19 -31.89
C LEU A 403 43.31 -8.85 -31.67
N LEU A 404 43.70 -8.09 -30.64
CA LEU A 404 43.06 -6.81 -30.33
C LEU A 404 43.30 -5.74 -31.41
N MET A 405 44.46 -5.78 -32.08
CA MET A 405 44.71 -4.97 -33.27
C MET A 405 43.94 -5.42 -34.51
N ARG A 406 43.64 -6.72 -34.63
CA ARG A 406 42.82 -7.28 -35.72
C ARG A 406 41.34 -6.89 -35.61
N GLU A 407 40.81 -6.87 -34.40
CA GLU A 407 39.38 -6.76 -34.12
C GLU A 407 38.99 -5.35 -33.61
N ARG A 408 39.61 -4.32 -34.20
CA ARG A 408 39.24 -2.90 -34.01
C ARG A 408 37.74 -2.70 -34.27
N PRO A 409 36.97 -2.06 -33.37
CA PRO A 409 35.55 -1.85 -33.58
C PRO A 409 35.25 -0.93 -34.77
N ARG A 410 34.60 -1.48 -35.80
CA ARG A 410 33.75 -0.71 -36.72
C ARG A 410 32.30 -0.78 -36.20
N LEU A 411 31.58 0.33 -36.35
CA LEU A 411 30.40 0.75 -35.55
C LEU A 411 29.34 -0.30 -35.20
N CYS A 412 29.12 -1.32 -36.03
CA CYS A 412 27.94 -2.18 -35.94
C CYS A 412 28.17 -3.61 -35.39
N TYR A 413 29.39 -4.15 -35.42
CA TYR A 413 29.62 -5.61 -35.21
C TYR A 413 30.46 -6.00 -33.99
N VAL A 414 31.48 -5.22 -33.63
CA VAL A 414 32.29 -5.49 -32.42
C VAL A 414 31.61 -4.84 -31.21
N SER A 415 31.76 -5.45 -30.03
CA SER A 415 31.33 -4.85 -28.76
C SER A 415 32.11 -3.55 -28.49
N PRO A 416 31.43 -2.41 -28.22
CA PRO A 416 32.12 -1.14 -27.95
C PRO A 416 32.86 -1.13 -26.60
N GLN A 417 32.49 -2.03 -25.69
CA GLN A 417 33.05 -2.19 -24.34
C GLN A 417 34.54 -2.58 -24.35
N ALA A 418 34.99 -3.28 -25.39
CA ALA A 418 36.39 -3.68 -25.50
C ALA A 418 37.34 -2.49 -25.76
N LEU A 419 36.86 -1.35 -26.29
CA LEU A 419 37.71 -0.24 -26.78
C LEU A 419 38.70 0.27 -25.72
N GLY A 420 38.20 0.66 -24.54
CA GLY A 420 39.00 1.22 -23.46
C GLY A 420 40.06 0.24 -22.96
N SER A 421 39.64 -0.98 -22.62
CA SER A 421 40.56 -2.06 -22.19
C SER A 421 41.60 -2.38 -23.26
N SER A 422 41.20 -2.46 -24.53
CA SER A 422 42.05 -2.88 -25.64
C SER A 422 43.17 -1.86 -25.88
N VAL A 423 42.84 -0.57 -25.96
CA VAL A 423 43.85 0.48 -26.11
C VAL A 423 44.76 0.53 -24.88
N ALA A 424 44.22 0.43 -23.66
CA ALA A 424 45.04 0.38 -22.44
C ALA A 424 46.03 -0.80 -22.42
N ALA A 425 45.57 -2.00 -22.77
CA ALA A 425 46.40 -3.21 -22.83
C ALA A 425 47.45 -3.14 -23.93
N LEU A 426 47.10 -2.61 -25.11
CA LEU A 426 48.04 -2.41 -26.21
C LEU A 426 49.11 -1.37 -25.85
N THR A 427 48.75 -0.25 -25.20
CA THR A 427 49.74 0.71 -24.71
C THR A 427 50.69 0.08 -23.69
N ALA A 428 50.18 -0.71 -22.73
CA ALA A 428 51.01 -1.37 -21.73
C ALA A 428 51.97 -2.43 -22.34
N PHE A 429 51.54 -3.13 -23.39
CA PHE A 429 52.36 -4.13 -24.08
C PHE A 429 53.47 -3.48 -24.93
N TYR A 430 53.15 -2.40 -25.64
CA TYR A 430 54.10 -1.70 -26.53
C TYR A 430 54.95 -0.63 -25.82
N GLU A 431 54.70 -0.33 -24.54
CA GLU A 431 55.43 0.65 -23.69
C GLU A 431 56.96 0.46 -23.68
N LYS A 432 57.43 -0.78 -23.87
CA LYS A 432 58.86 -1.15 -23.86
C LYS A 432 59.44 -1.47 -25.24
N GLN A 433 58.69 -1.22 -26.33
CA GLN A 433 59.14 -1.49 -27.70
C GLN A 433 59.45 -0.18 -28.41
N GLU A 434 60.64 -0.07 -29.01
CA GLU A 434 61.03 1.10 -29.77
C GLU A 434 60.41 1.09 -31.18
N ASP A 435 59.73 2.18 -31.53
CA ASP A 435 59.10 2.43 -32.82
C ASP A 435 60.22 2.76 -33.84
N ALA A 436 60.84 1.73 -34.42
CA ALA A 436 61.95 1.88 -35.38
C ALA A 436 61.58 2.80 -36.55
N LYS A 437 62.51 3.70 -36.94
CA LYS A 437 62.27 4.77 -37.92
C LYS A 437 61.62 4.23 -39.20
N ALA A 438 60.39 4.69 -39.46
CA ALA A 438 59.55 4.25 -40.56
C ALA A 438 60.05 4.82 -41.90
N ASP A 439 60.92 4.09 -42.58
CA ASP A 439 61.36 4.38 -43.96
C ASP A 439 61.13 3.15 -44.84
N PHE A 440 59.90 3.06 -45.36
CA PHE A 440 59.46 1.94 -46.19
C PHE A 440 58.50 2.35 -47.31
N GLU A 441 58.30 1.44 -48.24
CA GLU A 441 57.24 1.46 -49.26
C GLU A 441 56.36 0.22 -49.11
N VAL A 442 55.04 0.39 -49.12
CA VAL A 442 54.06 -0.71 -49.12
C VAL A 442 53.22 -0.66 -50.40
N ARG A 443 53.19 -1.78 -51.13
CA ARG A 443 52.20 -2.06 -52.17
C ARG A 443 51.02 -2.79 -51.52
N VAL A 444 49.81 -2.33 -51.79
CA VAL A 444 48.56 -2.98 -51.38
C VAL A 444 47.93 -3.61 -52.61
N LEU A 445 47.76 -4.92 -52.59
CA LEU A 445 47.08 -5.67 -53.65
C LEU A 445 45.82 -6.32 -53.08
N VAL A 446 44.70 -6.22 -53.79
CA VAL A 446 43.44 -6.89 -53.45
C VAL A 446 43.11 -7.89 -54.55
N ASN A 447 42.94 -9.16 -54.19
CA ASN A 447 42.67 -10.24 -55.14
C ASN A 447 43.66 -10.20 -56.33
N ASN A 448 44.94 -10.10 -55.99
CA ASN A 448 46.11 -9.94 -56.89
C ASN A 448 46.18 -8.66 -57.74
N ASN A 449 45.23 -7.72 -57.63
CA ASN A 449 45.26 -6.43 -58.34
C ASN A 449 45.86 -5.35 -57.43
N GLU A 450 46.86 -4.58 -57.90
CA GLU A 450 47.40 -3.45 -57.13
C GLU A 450 46.36 -2.32 -57.02
N VAL A 451 46.07 -1.87 -55.79
CA VAL A 451 45.12 -0.79 -55.50
C VAL A 451 45.79 0.47 -54.94
N ALA A 452 46.99 0.34 -54.38
CA ALA A 452 47.79 1.47 -53.92
C ALA A 452 49.27 1.09 -53.77
N LYS A 453 50.15 2.07 -53.96
CA LYS A 453 51.58 1.99 -53.68
C LYS A 453 52.02 3.25 -52.95
N ILE A 454 52.45 3.11 -51.70
CA ILE A 454 52.59 4.25 -50.77
C ILE A 454 53.91 4.14 -49.98
N LYS A 455 54.69 5.21 -49.99
CA LYS A 455 55.84 5.38 -49.08
C LYS A 455 55.37 5.88 -47.71
N SER A 456 56.02 5.40 -46.65
CA SER A 456 55.80 5.75 -45.23
C SER A 456 55.54 7.25 -44.99
N ALA A 457 56.41 8.11 -45.51
CA ALA A 457 56.28 9.58 -45.43
C ALA A 457 54.95 10.14 -45.99
N ASN A 458 54.33 9.45 -46.96
CA ASN A 458 53.09 9.86 -47.62
C ASN A 458 51.82 9.25 -46.98
N ILE A 459 51.97 8.50 -45.87
CA ILE A 459 50.82 7.95 -45.12
C ILE A 459 50.14 9.04 -44.27
N GLY A 460 50.90 10.04 -43.80
CA GLY A 460 50.41 11.02 -42.82
C GLY A 460 50.12 10.34 -41.47
N ARG A 461 49.01 10.71 -40.81
CA ARG A 461 48.54 10.00 -39.60
C ARG A 461 48.04 8.61 -39.98
N HIS A 462 47.10 8.53 -40.93
CA HIS A 462 46.74 7.27 -41.58
C HIS A 462 46.29 7.51 -43.02
N LYS A 463 46.49 6.52 -43.88
CA LYS A 463 46.02 6.52 -45.26
C LYS A 463 44.90 5.51 -45.44
N MET A 464 43.69 6.01 -45.64
CA MET A 464 42.55 5.22 -46.08
C MET A 464 42.61 5.03 -47.61
N ILE A 465 42.36 3.79 -48.04
CA ILE A 465 42.29 3.34 -49.42
C ILE A 465 40.92 2.68 -49.59
N LYS A 466 40.01 3.33 -50.32
CA LYS A 466 38.75 2.70 -50.75
C LYS A 466 39.04 1.81 -51.96
N VAL A 467 38.68 0.54 -51.88
CA VAL A 467 38.91 -0.42 -52.96
C VAL A 467 37.75 -0.34 -53.97
N PRO A 468 38.03 -0.21 -55.29
CA PRO A 468 36.98 -0.22 -56.31
C PRO A 468 36.10 -1.47 -56.22
N ALA A 469 34.77 -1.30 -56.20
CA ALA A 469 33.81 -2.40 -55.98
C ALA A 469 34.00 -3.59 -56.95
N LYS A 470 34.41 -3.32 -58.20
CA LYS A 470 34.74 -4.32 -59.22
C LYS A 470 35.90 -5.28 -58.87
N LEU A 471 36.66 -5.00 -57.81
CA LEU A 471 37.73 -5.87 -57.29
C LEU A 471 37.31 -6.68 -56.06
N ILE A 472 36.10 -6.46 -55.53
CA ILE A 472 35.58 -7.16 -54.34
C ILE A 472 34.80 -8.40 -54.79
N VAL A 473 35.29 -9.59 -54.42
CA VAL A 473 34.70 -10.87 -54.83
C VAL A 473 33.73 -11.43 -53.78
N ASP A 474 32.92 -12.40 -54.19
CA ASP A 474 32.12 -13.23 -53.29
C ASP A 474 33.00 -14.12 -52.41
N GLY A 475 32.70 -14.19 -51.11
CA GLY A 475 33.48 -14.96 -50.15
C GLY A 475 34.80 -14.28 -49.76
N ASP A 476 35.92 -15.00 -49.90
CA ASP A 476 37.21 -14.67 -49.30
C ASP A 476 38.01 -13.69 -50.16
N ASN A 477 38.07 -12.44 -49.70
CA ASN A 477 38.88 -11.41 -50.32
C ASN A 477 40.27 -11.41 -49.67
N ILE A 478 41.31 -11.51 -50.50
CA ILE A 478 42.71 -11.60 -50.06
C ILE A 478 43.40 -10.25 -50.33
N ILE A 479 43.83 -9.59 -49.27
CA ILE A 479 44.57 -8.33 -49.33
C ILE A 479 46.02 -8.63 -48.98
N ARG A 480 46.95 -8.40 -49.90
CA ARG A 480 48.40 -8.55 -49.71
C ARG A 480 49.04 -7.19 -49.49
N PHE A 481 49.99 -7.15 -48.57
CA PHE A 481 50.80 -5.98 -48.25
C PHE A 481 52.26 -6.36 -48.50
N GLU A 482 52.84 -5.89 -49.58
CA GLU A 482 54.25 -6.15 -49.93
C GLU A 482 55.08 -4.95 -49.47
N LYS A 483 56.05 -5.18 -48.58
CA LYS A 483 56.88 -4.12 -47.97
C LYS A 483 58.33 -4.19 -48.44
N ALA A 484 58.90 -3.04 -48.77
CA ALA A 484 60.33 -2.82 -48.93
C ALA A 484 60.82 -1.73 -47.97
N GLY A 485 62.05 -1.86 -47.43
CA GLY A 485 62.65 -0.91 -46.47
C GLY A 485 62.42 -1.26 -44.98
N PRO A 486 63.16 -0.64 -44.04
CA PRO A 486 63.08 -0.86 -42.58
C PRO A 486 61.79 -0.33 -41.91
N GLY A 487 61.70 -0.43 -40.58
CA GLY A 487 60.56 0.03 -39.78
C GLY A 487 59.35 -0.91 -39.79
N SER A 488 58.30 -0.55 -39.04
CA SER A 488 57.05 -1.33 -38.89
C SER A 488 55.83 -0.50 -39.27
N TYR A 489 54.78 -1.14 -39.77
CA TYR A 489 53.49 -0.51 -40.09
C TYR A 489 52.34 -1.29 -39.46
N ALA A 490 51.18 -0.64 -39.37
CA ALA A 490 49.93 -1.31 -39.07
C ALA A 490 48.96 -1.19 -40.25
N TYR A 491 48.11 -2.20 -40.42
CA TYR A 491 46.99 -2.14 -41.34
C TYR A 491 45.70 -2.57 -40.64
N ASN A 492 44.57 -2.03 -41.12
CA ASN A 492 43.24 -2.50 -40.82
C ASN A 492 42.43 -2.59 -42.12
N VAL A 493 41.80 -3.73 -42.36
CA VAL A 493 40.93 -3.99 -43.50
C VAL A 493 39.51 -4.19 -42.98
N SER A 494 38.53 -3.49 -43.53
CA SER A 494 37.11 -3.75 -43.29
C SER A 494 36.38 -4.02 -44.58
N LEU A 495 35.69 -5.15 -44.65
CA LEU A 495 34.70 -5.48 -45.65
C LEU A 495 33.31 -5.34 -45.03
N THR A 496 32.48 -4.46 -45.57
CA THR A 496 31.05 -4.32 -45.23
C THR A 496 30.19 -4.69 -46.42
N GLY A 497 28.96 -5.15 -46.16
CA GLY A 497 27.95 -5.32 -47.20
C GLY A 497 26.54 -5.43 -46.64
N PHE A 498 25.54 -5.00 -47.41
CA PHE A 498 24.12 -5.12 -47.05
C PHE A 498 23.52 -6.34 -47.74
N SER A 499 22.84 -7.18 -46.96
CA SER A 499 22.12 -8.35 -47.46
C SER A 499 20.61 -8.09 -47.48
N PRO A 500 19.93 -8.24 -48.62
CA PRO A 500 18.46 -8.16 -48.68
C PRO A 500 17.78 -9.40 -48.07
N ASP A 501 18.52 -10.39 -47.57
CA ASP A 501 17.96 -11.51 -46.83
C ASP A 501 17.68 -11.10 -45.37
N LEU A 502 16.43 -10.69 -45.15
CA LEU A 502 15.91 -10.18 -43.87
C LEU A 502 15.38 -11.29 -42.93
N LYS A 503 15.76 -12.56 -43.14
CA LYS A 503 15.36 -13.68 -42.24
C LYS A 503 15.81 -13.43 -40.80
N ASN A 504 14.88 -13.53 -39.86
CA ASN A 504 15.19 -13.44 -38.43
C ASN A 504 16.15 -14.58 -38.02
N PRO A 505 17.34 -14.28 -37.45
CA PRO A 505 18.32 -15.29 -37.03
C PRO A 505 17.94 -16.05 -35.74
N LYS A 506 16.87 -15.65 -35.06
CA LYS A 506 16.27 -16.31 -33.88
C LYS A 506 17.25 -16.58 -32.73
N ALA A 507 18.20 -15.68 -32.47
CA ALA A 507 19.28 -15.93 -31.50
C ALA A 507 18.82 -16.05 -30.01
N TRP A 508 17.56 -15.76 -29.70
CA TRP A 508 16.92 -16.03 -28.40
C TRP A 508 15.80 -17.08 -28.47
N GLY A 509 15.64 -17.80 -29.59
CA GLY A 509 14.59 -18.81 -29.76
C GLY A 509 13.18 -18.25 -29.53
N SER A 510 12.41 -18.92 -28.67
CA SER A 510 11.07 -18.49 -28.23
C SER A 510 11.06 -17.57 -27.00
N HIS A 511 12.23 -17.11 -26.53
CA HIS A 511 12.34 -16.32 -25.31
C HIS A 511 12.24 -14.80 -25.53
N LEU A 512 12.65 -14.31 -26.70
CA LEU A 512 12.55 -12.90 -27.10
C LEU A 512 12.34 -12.79 -28.61
N TYR A 513 11.14 -12.38 -29.03
CA TYR A 513 10.77 -12.26 -30.45
C TYR A 513 9.63 -11.26 -30.66
N PHE A 514 9.56 -10.69 -31.86
CA PHE A 514 8.45 -9.85 -32.28
C PHE A 514 7.20 -10.69 -32.56
N THR A 515 6.06 -10.34 -31.95
CA THR A 515 4.77 -11.00 -32.15
C THR A 515 3.94 -10.36 -33.25
N GLY A 516 4.17 -9.08 -33.57
CA GLY A 516 3.56 -8.43 -34.73
C GLY A 516 3.67 -6.92 -34.71
N ASP A 517 4.03 -6.36 -35.86
CA ASP A 517 4.07 -4.92 -36.12
C ASP A 517 2.86 -4.54 -37.00
N SER A 518 2.26 -3.39 -36.77
CA SER A 518 1.10 -2.93 -37.53
C SER A 518 0.97 -1.41 -37.49
N TYR A 519 0.35 -0.87 -38.54
CA TYR A 519 -0.16 0.50 -38.59
C TYR A 519 -1.69 0.43 -38.48
N TYR A 520 -2.27 1.30 -37.66
CA TYR A 520 -3.72 1.41 -37.44
C TYR A 520 -4.17 2.85 -37.60
N HIS A 521 -5.45 3.09 -37.90
CA HIS A 521 -6.00 4.45 -37.89
C HIS A 521 -5.84 5.11 -36.50
N ASP A 522 -5.92 6.44 -36.45
CA ASP A 522 -6.20 7.16 -35.20
C ASP A 522 -7.49 6.66 -34.55
N ASN A 523 -7.67 6.92 -33.25
CA ASN A 523 -8.91 6.59 -32.57
C ASN A 523 -10.10 7.29 -33.22
N LEU A 524 -11.13 6.52 -33.57
CA LEU A 524 -12.40 7.06 -34.05
C LEU A 524 -12.94 8.10 -33.05
N SER A 525 -13.59 9.15 -33.55
CA SER A 525 -14.18 10.20 -32.72
C SER A 525 -15.71 10.19 -32.80
N TYR A 526 -16.35 10.41 -31.66
CA TYR A 526 -17.80 10.53 -31.53
C TYR A 526 -18.13 11.93 -31.01
N ARG A 527 -18.96 12.69 -31.75
CA ARG A 527 -19.30 14.11 -31.46
C ARG A 527 -18.05 14.99 -31.20
N GLY A 528 -16.96 14.76 -31.94
CA GLY A 528 -15.69 15.48 -31.82
C GLY A 528 -14.75 15.00 -30.70
N VAL A 529 -15.15 14.03 -29.89
CA VAL A 529 -14.33 13.46 -28.81
C VAL A 529 -13.78 12.08 -29.24
N PRO A 530 -12.46 11.84 -29.23
CA PRO A 530 -11.89 10.53 -29.50
C PRO A 530 -12.39 9.45 -28.52
N LEU A 531 -12.68 8.25 -29.02
CA LEU A 531 -12.96 7.08 -28.20
C LEU A 531 -11.74 6.72 -27.33
N LYS A 532 -12.00 6.18 -26.14
CA LYS A 532 -10.95 5.68 -25.22
C LYS A 532 -10.37 4.36 -25.70
N SER A 533 -11.18 3.57 -26.41
CA SER A 533 -10.79 2.34 -27.08
C SER A 533 -9.79 2.62 -28.19
N ALA A 534 -8.58 2.06 -28.07
CA ALA A 534 -7.58 2.14 -29.13
C ALA A 534 -8.08 1.47 -30.42
N SER A 535 -7.93 2.13 -31.57
CA SER A 535 -8.26 1.52 -32.86
C SER A 535 -7.40 0.29 -33.14
N SER A 536 -7.97 -0.67 -33.86
CA SER A 536 -7.21 -1.76 -34.48
C SER A 536 -7.59 -2.00 -35.94
N SER A 537 -8.21 -1.01 -36.59
CA SER A 537 -8.43 -1.04 -38.03
C SER A 537 -7.08 -0.83 -38.74
N PRO A 538 -6.60 -1.77 -39.59
CA PRO A 538 -5.26 -1.71 -40.18
C PRO A 538 -5.18 -0.67 -41.32
N VAL A 539 -4.02 -0.03 -41.46
CA VAL A 539 -3.71 0.93 -42.54
C VAL A 539 -2.55 0.44 -43.41
N LYS A 540 -2.68 0.65 -44.72
CA LYS A 540 -1.67 0.50 -45.77
C LYS A 540 -1.51 1.78 -46.60
N ASN A 541 -2.61 2.50 -46.82
CA ASN A 541 -2.70 3.68 -47.67
C ASN A 541 -3.14 4.87 -46.80
N ILE A 542 -2.28 5.87 -46.65
CA ILE A 542 -2.46 7.01 -45.75
C ILE A 542 -2.50 8.33 -46.53
N GLU A 543 -3.46 9.19 -46.22
CA GLU A 543 -3.58 10.52 -46.82
C GLU A 543 -2.56 11.52 -46.23
N ILE A 544 -2.24 12.57 -46.97
CA ILE A 544 -1.34 13.62 -46.50
C ILE A 544 -1.98 14.33 -45.30
N GLY A 545 -1.23 14.45 -44.19
CA GLY A 545 -1.71 15.04 -42.95
C GLY A 545 -2.57 14.10 -42.09
N GLN A 546 -2.97 12.94 -42.59
CA GLN A 546 -3.62 11.92 -41.78
C GLN A 546 -2.61 11.37 -40.75
N LYS A 547 -3.08 11.20 -39.51
CA LYS A 547 -2.34 10.57 -38.41
C LYS A 547 -2.75 9.09 -38.27
N ILE A 548 -1.79 8.25 -37.91
CA ILE A 548 -1.97 6.81 -37.64
C ILE A 548 -1.24 6.40 -36.36
N HIS A 549 -1.69 5.31 -35.73
CA HIS A 549 -1.01 4.65 -34.62
C HIS A 549 -0.16 3.49 -35.13
N ALA A 550 1.17 3.59 -35.02
CA ALA A 550 2.07 2.46 -35.20
C ALA A 550 2.20 1.68 -33.88
N VAL A 551 2.13 0.35 -33.95
CA VAL A 551 2.31 -0.55 -32.80
C VAL A 551 3.26 -1.68 -33.17
N SER A 552 4.31 -1.90 -32.40
CA SER A 552 5.25 -3.01 -32.59
C SER A 552 5.32 -3.87 -31.32
N ARG A 553 4.85 -5.11 -31.42
CA ARG A 553 4.61 -6.02 -30.28
C ARG A 553 5.72 -7.06 -30.13
N VAL A 554 6.08 -7.34 -28.89
CA VAL A 554 7.19 -8.23 -28.51
C VAL A 554 6.72 -9.19 -27.42
N SER A 555 7.17 -10.44 -27.50
CA SER A 555 7.08 -11.43 -26.42
C SER A 555 8.45 -11.60 -25.76
N ASN A 556 8.46 -11.64 -24.42
CA ASN A 556 9.66 -11.73 -23.58
C ASN A 556 9.37 -12.67 -22.39
N SER A 557 9.57 -13.96 -22.59
CA SER A 557 9.03 -15.02 -21.71
C SER A 557 10.00 -15.54 -20.64
N TRP A 558 11.29 -15.18 -20.68
CA TRP A 558 12.32 -15.89 -19.89
C TRP A 558 13.35 -14.99 -19.19
N SER A 559 13.99 -15.53 -18.15
CA SER A 559 14.90 -14.80 -17.26
C SER A 559 16.21 -14.38 -17.93
N ASP A 560 16.82 -15.24 -18.74
CA ASP A 560 18.17 -14.98 -19.25
C ASP A 560 18.15 -14.01 -20.45
N ALA A 561 17.03 -13.93 -21.16
CA ALA A 561 16.74 -12.85 -22.10
C ALA A 561 16.54 -11.48 -21.40
N ARG A 562 16.44 -11.46 -20.06
CA ARG A 562 16.43 -10.25 -19.23
C ARG A 562 17.78 -9.98 -18.57
N ARG A 563 18.68 -10.97 -18.43
CA ARG A 563 20.00 -10.80 -17.78
C ARG A 563 20.96 -9.86 -18.52
N SER A 564 20.70 -9.55 -19.78
CA SER A 564 21.60 -8.73 -20.61
C SER A 564 21.11 -7.30 -20.86
N TYR A 565 21.99 -6.49 -21.42
CA TYR A 565 21.69 -5.14 -21.88
C TYR A 565 21.27 -5.22 -23.35
N ARG A 566 20.12 -4.64 -23.72
CA ARG A 566 19.57 -4.76 -25.09
C ARG A 566 19.22 -3.39 -25.66
N VAL A 567 19.37 -3.27 -26.98
CA VAL A 567 18.95 -2.11 -27.78
C VAL A 567 17.92 -2.58 -28.79
N ARG A 568 16.85 -1.81 -28.94
CA ARG A 568 15.83 -1.98 -29.98
C ARG A 568 15.95 -0.85 -30.98
N LYS A 569 15.91 -1.15 -32.28
CA LYS A 569 15.79 -0.13 -33.33
C LYS A 569 14.52 -0.37 -34.15
N GLU A 570 13.72 0.67 -34.31
CA GLU A 570 12.53 0.70 -35.17
C GLU A 570 12.75 1.71 -36.29
N PHE A 571 12.40 1.34 -37.51
CA PHE A 571 12.59 2.18 -38.69
C PHE A 571 11.29 2.90 -39.03
N ILE A 572 11.36 4.21 -39.19
CA ILE A 572 10.26 5.06 -39.67
C ILE A 572 10.24 4.97 -41.21
N PRO A 573 9.06 4.93 -41.86
CA PRO A 573 8.94 5.03 -43.32
C PRO A 573 9.34 6.45 -43.77
N ALA A 574 10.15 6.59 -44.82
CA ALA A 574 10.76 7.88 -45.15
C ALA A 574 9.75 9.02 -45.35
N GLY A 575 8.66 8.80 -46.09
CA GLY A 575 7.62 9.80 -46.33
C GLY A 575 6.70 10.11 -45.14
N MET A 576 7.02 9.68 -43.92
CA MET A 576 6.19 9.87 -42.73
C MET A 576 6.97 10.53 -41.60
N LEU A 577 6.30 11.44 -40.87
CA LEU A 577 6.88 12.12 -39.72
C LEU A 577 6.39 11.46 -38.42
N LEU A 578 7.30 11.33 -37.44
CA LEU A 578 6.96 10.94 -36.08
C LEU A 578 6.31 12.12 -35.36
N VAL A 579 5.18 11.90 -34.70
CA VAL A 579 4.58 12.90 -33.80
C VAL A 579 5.41 12.94 -32.52
N ASP A 580 5.93 14.11 -32.17
CA ASP A 580 6.75 14.28 -30.96
C ASP A 580 5.96 13.94 -29.69
N GLY A 581 6.65 13.41 -28.68
CA GLY A 581 6.07 12.91 -27.42
C GLY A 581 5.13 11.69 -27.56
N SER A 582 4.82 11.20 -28.76
CA SER A 582 3.88 10.09 -28.96
C SER A 582 4.41 8.71 -28.57
N LEU A 583 5.74 8.55 -28.53
CA LEU A 583 6.40 7.27 -28.28
C LEU A 583 6.16 6.77 -26.85
N LYS A 584 5.43 5.66 -26.75
CA LYS A 584 5.08 4.98 -25.49
C LYS A 584 5.69 3.58 -25.49
N GLY A 585 6.35 3.24 -24.39
CA GLY A 585 7.06 1.98 -24.20
C GLY A 585 7.71 1.90 -22.81
N ASN A 586 8.36 0.78 -22.51
CA ASN A 586 8.99 0.52 -21.21
C ASN A 586 10.54 0.48 -21.29
N PHE A 587 11.10 1.24 -22.22
CA PHE A 587 12.54 1.52 -22.32
C PHE A 587 13.02 2.44 -21.18
N GLN A 588 14.33 2.51 -20.95
CA GLN A 588 14.93 3.38 -19.94
C GLN A 588 15.36 4.73 -20.54
N HIS A 589 15.76 4.70 -21.81
CA HIS A 589 16.14 5.85 -22.61
C HIS A 589 15.83 5.57 -24.09
N HIS A 590 15.68 6.61 -24.89
CA HIS A 590 15.52 6.51 -26.33
C HIS A 590 16.17 7.69 -27.05
N GLU A 591 16.59 7.44 -28.28
CA GLU A 591 17.16 8.40 -29.23
C GLU A 591 16.35 8.30 -30.54
N ILE A 592 16.12 9.42 -31.21
CA ILE A 592 15.41 9.49 -32.49
C ILE A 592 16.32 10.26 -33.46
N ASP A 593 16.81 9.58 -34.49
CA ASP A 593 17.77 10.13 -35.45
C ASP A 593 17.69 9.37 -36.78
N ASP A 594 17.97 10.00 -37.93
CA ASP A 594 17.92 9.41 -39.29
C ASP A 594 16.68 8.54 -39.60
N GLY A 595 15.51 8.91 -39.05
CA GLY A 595 14.28 8.12 -39.19
C GLY A 595 14.34 6.75 -38.50
N VAL A 596 15.09 6.64 -37.41
CA VAL A 596 15.25 5.43 -36.59
C VAL A 596 15.01 5.77 -35.11
N ILE A 597 14.08 5.07 -34.48
CA ILE A 597 13.86 5.14 -33.03
C ILE A 597 14.73 4.07 -32.38
N THR A 598 15.76 4.49 -31.65
CA THR A 598 16.67 3.61 -30.90
C THR A 598 16.29 3.63 -29.42
N MET A 599 16.01 2.49 -28.80
CA MET A 599 15.52 2.36 -27.42
C MET A 599 16.38 1.41 -26.59
N TYR A 600 16.68 1.80 -25.35
CA TYR A 600 17.63 1.11 -24.48
C TYR A 600 16.95 0.37 -23.31
N TYR A 601 17.36 -0.87 -23.07
CA TYR A 601 16.78 -1.77 -22.07
C TYR A 601 17.84 -2.39 -21.14
N ARG A 602 17.87 -1.90 -19.88
CA ARG A 602 18.85 -2.29 -18.84
C ARG A 602 18.73 -3.77 -18.44
N ALA A 603 19.81 -4.37 -17.93
CA ALA A 603 19.74 -5.71 -17.35
C ALA A 603 18.64 -5.82 -16.26
N GLY A 604 17.95 -6.95 -16.26
CA GLY A 604 16.73 -7.23 -15.49
C GLY A 604 15.43 -6.76 -16.16
N SER A 605 15.44 -5.80 -17.08
CA SER A 605 14.19 -5.22 -17.61
C SER A 605 13.47 -6.11 -18.62
N TYR A 606 12.13 -6.07 -18.54
CA TYR A 606 11.22 -6.60 -19.55
C TYR A 606 11.27 -5.72 -20.81
N ILE A 607 11.14 -6.32 -21.99
CA ILE A 607 10.94 -5.59 -23.26
C ILE A 607 9.48 -5.84 -23.67
N GLY A 608 8.67 -4.80 -23.61
CA GLY A 608 7.26 -4.85 -23.99
C GLY A 608 6.99 -4.41 -25.44
N SER A 609 5.71 -4.41 -25.79
CA SER A 609 5.20 -3.70 -26.95
C SER A 609 5.43 -2.19 -26.81
N ILE A 610 5.54 -1.49 -27.94
CA ILE A 610 5.58 -0.03 -28.02
C ILE A 610 4.48 0.48 -28.95
N SER A 611 4.13 1.75 -28.81
CA SER A 611 3.30 2.48 -29.77
C SER A 611 3.86 3.88 -30.01
N TYR A 612 3.68 4.42 -31.22
CA TYR A 612 4.02 5.79 -31.58
C TYR A 612 3.09 6.27 -32.71
N ASP A 613 2.85 7.57 -32.81
CA ASP A 613 1.98 8.15 -33.82
C ASP A 613 2.80 8.65 -35.00
N LEU A 614 2.36 8.36 -36.23
CA LEU A 614 2.99 8.85 -37.46
C LEU A 614 1.99 9.69 -38.28
N VAL A 615 2.49 10.66 -39.04
CA VAL A 615 1.70 11.48 -39.98
C VAL A 615 2.21 11.29 -41.41
N GLY A 616 1.30 11.11 -42.37
CA GLY A 616 1.63 11.03 -43.79
C GLY A 616 2.12 12.38 -44.33
N TYR A 617 3.34 12.43 -44.88
CA TYR A 617 4.00 13.70 -45.22
C TYR A 617 4.35 13.81 -46.72
N ALA A 618 5.29 13.00 -47.22
CA ALA A 618 5.71 13.02 -48.62
C ALA A 618 5.05 11.85 -49.40
N PRO A 619 4.46 12.07 -50.59
CA PRO A 619 3.76 11.02 -51.33
C PRO A 619 4.71 9.95 -51.92
N GLY A 620 4.29 8.68 -51.86
CA GLY A 620 5.05 7.54 -52.38
C GLY A 620 4.76 6.23 -51.65
N THR A 621 5.32 5.13 -52.17
CA THR A 621 5.27 3.80 -51.53
C THR A 621 6.59 3.54 -50.81
N TYR A 622 6.56 3.45 -49.48
CA TYR A 622 7.75 3.41 -48.64
C TYR A 622 8.01 2.02 -48.07
N ARG A 623 9.25 1.54 -48.20
CA ARG A 623 9.72 0.28 -47.62
C ARG A 623 10.27 0.52 -46.22
N VAL A 624 9.99 -0.40 -45.31
CA VAL A 624 10.37 -0.29 -43.90
C VAL A 624 11.18 -1.52 -43.52
N LEU A 625 12.44 -1.29 -43.13
CA LEU A 625 13.32 -2.34 -42.61
C LEU A 625 12.69 -2.96 -41.34
N PRO A 626 12.89 -4.27 -41.08
CA PRO A 626 12.34 -4.92 -39.90
C PRO A 626 12.88 -4.27 -38.64
N GLY A 627 12.01 -4.08 -37.64
CA GLY A 627 12.44 -3.70 -36.30
C GLY A 627 13.43 -4.73 -35.76
N THR A 628 14.45 -4.29 -35.02
CA THR A 628 15.50 -5.16 -34.49
C THR A 628 15.58 -5.04 -32.99
N ILE A 629 15.89 -6.15 -32.31
CA ILE A 629 16.38 -6.13 -30.93
C ILE A 629 17.73 -6.85 -30.93
N ARG A 630 18.76 -6.19 -30.41
CA ARG A 630 20.14 -6.68 -30.35
C ARG A 630 20.67 -6.58 -28.92
N ASP A 631 21.49 -7.53 -28.50
CA ASP A 631 22.25 -7.42 -27.26
C ASP A 631 23.35 -6.36 -27.45
N PHE A 632 23.50 -5.45 -26.49
CA PHE A 632 24.42 -4.31 -26.61
C PHE A 632 25.89 -4.76 -26.63
N TYR A 633 26.19 -5.80 -25.84
CA TYR A 633 27.54 -6.33 -25.65
C TYR A 633 27.76 -7.59 -26.52
N ASN A 634 26.84 -8.57 -26.50
CA ASN A 634 26.92 -9.74 -27.39
C ASN A 634 26.17 -9.51 -28.70
N ARG A 635 26.68 -8.63 -29.56
CA ARG A 635 26.00 -8.14 -30.77
C ARG A 635 25.59 -9.20 -31.81
N GLN A 636 26.07 -10.44 -31.69
CA GLN A 636 25.59 -11.59 -32.48
C GLN A 636 24.18 -12.05 -32.04
N LYS A 637 23.77 -11.79 -30.79
CA LYS A 637 22.41 -12.01 -30.33
C LYS A 637 21.49 -10.93 -30.89
N LEU A 638 20.70 -11.35 -31.89
CA LEU A 638 19.79 -10.52 -32.67
C LEU A 638 18.46 -11.27 -32.89
N THR A 639 17.36 -10.51 -32.90
CA THR A 639 16.04 -10.95 -33.37
C THR A 639 15.41 -9.78 -34.13
N THR A 640 14.64 -10.09 -35.18
CA THR A 640 14.07 -9.09 -36.08
C THR A 640 12.57 -9.29 -36.27
N SER A 641 11.85 -8.22 -36.60
CA SER A 641 10.45 -8.28 -37.01
C SER A 641 10.34 -8.65 -38.49
N LYS A 642 9.23 -8.31 -39.15
CA LYS A 642 9.06 -8.46 -40.60
C LYS A 642 9.25 -7.09 -41.28
N PRO A 643 9.83 -7.02 -42.49
CA PRO A 643 9.76 -5.81 -43.28
C PRO A 643 8.29 -5.43 -43.54
N ARG A 644 8.03 -4.13 -43.67
CA ARG A 644 6.70 -3.56 -43.93
C ARG A 644 6.76 -2.62 -45.15
N THR A 645 5.58 -2.29 -45.68
CA THR A 645 5.39 -1.28 -46.72
C THR A 645 4.19 -0.43 -46.33
N ILE A 646 4.22 0.87 -46.64
CA ILE A 646 3.10 1.80 -46.46
C ILE A 646 3.11 2.86 -47.57
N THR A 647 1.95 3.20 -48.10
CA THR A 647 1.77 4.16 -49.19
C THR A 647 1.24 5.48 -48.64
N VAL A 648 1.99 6.57 -48.79
CA VAL A 648 1.47 7.92 -48.62
C VAL A 648 0.87 8.38 -49.94
N LEU A 649 -0.43 8.67 -49.94
CA LEU A 649 -1.19 9.10 -51.11
C LEU A 649 -0.82 10.53 -51.51
N ALA A 650 -1.10 10.91 -52.76
CA ALA A 650 -0.89 12.27 -53.26
C ALA A 650 -2.06 13.21 -52.89
N PRO A 651 -1.92 14.54 -53.07
CA PRO A 651 -3.02 15.48 -52.82
C PRO A 651 -4.26 15.11 -53.64
N GLY A 652 -5.42 15.05 -52.98
CA GLY A 652 -6.70 14.69 -53.61
C GLY A 652 -6.99 13.19 -53.76
N GLU A 653 -5.99 12.32 -53.60
CA GLU A 653 -6.22 10.87 -53.52
C GLU A 653 -6.83 10.50 -52.16
N LYS A 654 -7.70 9.49 -52.14
CA LYS A 654 -8.42 9.02 -50.94
C LYS A 654 -8.09 7.57 -50.62
N SER A 655 -8.00 7.26 -49.32
CA SER A 655 -7.69 5.89 -48.88
C SER A 655 -8.87 4.94 -49.10
N ASP A 656 -8.55 3.76 -49.63
CA ASP A 656 -9.47 2.63 -49.83
C ASP A 656 -9.45 1.64 -48.64
N ASP A 657 -8.62 1.86 -47.62
CA ASP A 657 -8.57 1.00 -46.43
C ASP A 657 -9.89 1.07 -45.64
N PRO A 658 -10.68 -0.04 -45.59
CA PRO A 658 -12.01 0.00 -44.98
C PRO A 658 -11.93 -0.05 -43.45
N TYR A 659 -12.52 0.95 -42.78
CA TYR A 659 -12.48 1.04 -41.32
C TYR A 659 -13.20 -0.15 -40.64
N LYS A 660 -12.47 -0.92 -39.84
CA LYS A 660 -12.95 -2.12 -39.14
C LYS A 660 -13.04 -1.87 -37.64
N LEU A 661 -14.23 -1.46 -37.18
CA LEU A 661 -14.58 -1.34 -35.76
C LEU A 661 -14.24 -2.63 -35.00
N ASN A 662 -13.34 -2.53 -34.03
CA ASN A 662 -13.08 -3.59 -33.08
C ASN A 662 -14.15 -3.63 -31.98
N ARG A 663 -14.15 -4.69 -31.17
CA ARG A 663 -15.16 -4.93 -30.12
C ARG A 663 -15.22 -3.86 -29.03
N HIS A 664 -14.10 -3.20 -28.75
CA HIS A 664 -14.02 -2.15 -27.73
C HIS A 664 -14.61 -0.86 -28.29
N GLU A 665 -14.21 -0.46 -29.50
CA GLU A 665 -14.79 0.67 -30.23
C GLU A 665 -16.32 0.50 -30.42
N ARG A 666 -16.76 -0.69 -30.86
CA ARG A 666 -18.19 -1.00 -31.05
C ARG A 666 -18.98 -0.96 -29.75
N PHE A 667 -18.41 -1.40 -28.62
CA PHE A 667 -19.08 -1.34 -27.31
C PHE A 667 -19.11 0.09 -26.75
N GLU A 668 -18.05 0.87 -26.98
CA GLU A 668 -18.00 2.28 -26.56
C GLU A 668 -19.00 3.12 -27.38
N LEU A 669 -19.08 2.93 -28.70
CA LEU A 669 -20.12 3.54 -29.54
C LEU A 669 -21.54 3.13 -29.13
N ALA A 670 -21.77 1.86 -28.77
CA ALA A 670 -23.05 1.41 -28.26
C ALA A 670 -23.44 2.15 -26.95
N ASN A 671 -22.49 2.29 -26.03
CA ASN A 671 -22.67 2.97 -24.73
C ASN A 671 -22.90 4.48 -24.87
N LEU A 672 -22.18 5.13 -25.80
CA LEU A 672 -22.35 6.56 -26.10
C LEU A 672 -23.72 6.83 -26.75
N ASN A 673 -24.08 6.10 -27.81
CA ASN A 673 -25.38 6.27 -28.46
C ASN A 673 -26.56 5.95 -27.52
N PHE A 674 -26.44 4.93 -26.66
CA PHE A 674 -27.45 4.59 -25.66
C PHE A 674 -27.65 5.70 -24.61
N LYS A 675 -26.59 6.39 -24.20
CA LYS A 675 -26.68 7.54 -23.27
C LYS A 675 -27.26 8.78 -23.93
N ASP A 676 -26.95 8.99 -25.20
CA ASP A 676 -27.41 10.14 -25.99
C ASP A 676 -28.83 9.99 -26.53
N GLY A 677 -29.53 8.89 -26.25
CA GLY A 677 -30.89 8.60 -26.72
C GLY A 677 -30.99 8.01 -28.13
N ASN A 678 -29.86 7.78 -28.82
CA ASN A 678 -29.77 7.21 -30.16
C ASN A 678 -29.97 5.67 -30.12
N TYR A 679 -31.11 5.21 -29.62
CA TYR A 679 -31.33 3.79 -29.29
C TYR A 679 -31.26 2.84 -30.49
N GLU A 680 -31.68 3.27 -31.69
CA GLU A 680 -31.56 2.48 -32.92
C GLU A 680 -30.09 2.15 -33.27
N VAL A 681 -29.22 3.18 -33.26
CA VAL A 681 -27.78 3.03 -33.53
C VAL A 681 -27.10 2.19 -32.43
N ALA A 682 -27.49 2.40 -31.17
CA ALA A 682 -27.03 1.58 -30.06
C ALA A 682 -27.44 0.11 -30.24
N LEU A 683 -28.70 -0.15 -30.58
CA LEU A 683 -29.26 -1.49 -30.78
C LEU A 683 -28.49 -2.27 -31.86
N GLY A 684 -28.21 -1.64 -33.01
CA GLY A 684 -27.41 -2.27 -34.08
C GLY A 684 -25.99 -2.66 -33.65
N HIS A 685 -25.33 -1.85 -32.82
CA HIS A 685 -24.03 -2.20 -32.24
C HIS A 685 -24.14 -3.29 -31.16
N LEU A 686 -25.14 -3.21 -30.27
CA LEU A 686 -25.39 -4.17 -29.19
C LEU A 686 -25.74 -5.57 -29.71
N GLN A 687 -26.65 -5.67 -30.69
CA GLN A 687 -27.05 -6.95 -31.29
C GLN A 687 -25.87 -7.65 -31.97
N HIS A 688 -25.01 -6.91 -32.68
CA HIS A 688 -23.78 -7.46 -33.27
C HIS A 688 -22.83 -8.01 -32.18
N LEU A 689 -22.60 -7.26 -31.10
CA LEU A 689 -21.76 -7.72 -29.98
C LEU A 689 -22.37 -8.94 -29.29
N PHE A 690 -23.69 -8.96 -29.08
CA PHE A 690 -24.39 -10.08 -28.46
C PHE A 690 -24.39 -11.34 -29.34
N LYS A 691 -24.47 -11.20 -30.67
CA LYS A 691 -24.40 -12.32 -31.61
C LYS A 691 -23.01 -12.93 -31.75
N HIS A 692 -21.95 -12.12 -31.67
CA HIS A 692 -20.58 -12.55 -32.02
C HIS A 692 -19.59 -12.59 -30.85
N GLU A 693 -19.76 -11.76 -29.80
CA GLU A 693 -18.73 -11.51 -28.77
C GLU A 693 -19.29 -11.43 -27.33
N ARG A 694 -20.54 -11.89 -27.12
CA ARG A 694 -21.32 -11.80 -25.86
C ARG A 694 -20.53 -11.96 -24.57
N LYS A 695 -19.63 -12.95 -24.51
CA LYS A 695 -18.83 -13.31 -23.32
C LYS A 695 -17.96 -12.18 -22.77
N HIS A 696 -17.65 -11.14 -23.55
CA HIS A 696 -16.81 -10.02 -23.08
C HIS A 696 -17.56 -8.92 -22.34
N TYR A 697 -18.87 -8.76 -22.58
CA TYR A 697 -19.68 -7.65 -22.05
C TYR A 697 -21.08 -8.07 -21.60
N GLU A 698 -21.30 -9.37 -21.33
CA GLU A 698 -22.62 -10.01 -21.19
C GLU A 698 -23.61 -9.22 -20.31
N ARG A 699 -23.18 -8.81 -19.11
CA ARG A 699 -23.97 -7.99 -18.17
C ARG A 699 -24.45 -6.67 -18.76
N ASP A 700 -23.55 -5.92 -19.39
CA ASP A 700 -23.85 -4.59 -19.93
C ASP A 700 -24.66 -4.69 -21.23
N LEU A 701 -24.36 -5.67 -22.09
CA LEU A 701 -25.15 -5.96 -23.29
C LEU A 701 -26.58 -6.34 -22.92
N ALA A 702 -26.77 -7.33 -22.04
CA ALA A 702 -28.10 -7.79 -21.64
C ALA A 702 -28.90 -6.68 -20.93
N ARG A 703 -28.26 -5.88 -20.06
CA ARG A 703 -28.92 -4.71 -19.43
C ARG A 703 -29.34 -3.67 -20.47
N MET A 704 -28.47 -3.30 -21.40
CA MET A 704 -28.78 -2.25 -22.38
C MET A 704 -29.81 -2.72 -23.42
N LEU A 705 -29.73 -3.97 -23.86
CA LEU A 705 -30.74 -4.59 -24.72
C LEU A 705 -32.09 -4.70 -24.00
N LEU A 706 -32.12 -5.13 -22.74
CA LEU A 706 -33.34 -5.14 -21.93
C LEU A 706 -33.93 -3.73 -21.80
N TRP A 707 -33.11 -2.72 -21.51
CA TRP A 707 -33.59 -1.35 -21.38
C TRP A 707 -34.21 -0.84 -22.69
N ILE A 708 -33.62 -1.10 -23.85
CA ILE A 708 -34.20 -0.76 -25.16
C ILE A 708 -35.51 -1.53 -25.38
N HIS A 709 -35.50 -2.86 -25.20
CA HIS A 709 -36.69 -3.69 -25.42
C HIS A 709 -37.81 -3.48 -24.39
N THR A 710 -37.58 -2.73 -23.30
CA THR A 710 -38.67 -2.24 -22.41
C THR A 710 -39.33 -0.94 -22.87
N MET A 711 -38.83 -0.28 -23.93
CA MET A 711 -39.45 0.92 -24.52
C MET A 711 -40.48 0.52 -25.58
N ASP A 712 -41.65 1.18 -25.61
CA ASP A 712 -42.75 0.80 -26.51
C ASP A 712 -42.35 0.76 -28.00
N GLN A 713 -41.45 1.63 -28.45
CA GLN A 713 -40.94 1.65 -29.84
C GLN A 713 -40.16 0.38 -30.24
N TYR A 714 -39.51 -0.30 -29.29
CA TYR A 714 -38.63 -1.45 -29.53
C TYR A 714 -39.09 -2.71 -28.78
N PHE A 715 -40.34 -2.72 -28.32
CA PHE A 715 -40.87 -3.76 -27.43
C PHE A 715 -41.00 -5.11 -28.13
N ASP A 716 -40.31 -6.11 -27.58
CA ASP A 716 -40.38 -7.52 -27.97
C ASP A 716 -40.40 -8.35 -26.68
N ALA A 717 -41.53 -9.00 -26.38
CA ALA A 717 -41.71 -9.75 -25.14
C ALA A 717 -40.72 -10.94 -25.03
N GLY A 718 -40.38 -11.57 -26.16
CA GLY A 718 -39.39 -12.65 -26.19
C GLY A 718 -37.99 -12.15 -25.89
N LYS A 719 -37.61 -10.97 -26.40
CA LYS A 719 -36.29 -10.35 -26.12
C LYS A 719 -36.21 -9.75 -24.72
N VAL A 720 -37.28 -9.19 -24.19
CA VAL A 720 -37.36 -8.77 -22.77
C VAL A 720 -37.09 -9.96 -21.85
N VAL A 721 -37.76 -11.11 -22.08
CA VAL A 721 -37.54 -12.32 -21.28
C VAL A 721 -36.15 -12.93 -21.53
N GLU A 722 -35.66 -13.01 -22.77
CA GLU A 722 -34.32 -13.53 -23.06
C GLU A 722 -33.23 -12.74 -22.32
N MET A 723 -33.27 -11.40 -22.36
CA MET A 723 -32.27 -10.57 -21.68
C MET A 723 -32.42 -10.64 -20.15
N PHE A 724 -33.66 -10.70 -19.64
CA PHE A 724 -33.92 -10.81 -18.21
C PHE A 724 -33.43 -12.14 -17.63
N GLU A 725 -33.70 -13.28 -18.27
CA GLU A 725 -33.25 -14.61 -17.80
C GLU A 725 -31.71 -14.68 -17.75
N ILE A 726 -31.01 -14.11 -18.74
CA ILE A 726 -29.53 -14.03 -18.74
C ILE A 726 -29.01 -13.22 -17.55
N LEU A 727 -29.68 -12.12 -17.20
CA LEU A 727 -29.34 -11.32 -16.02
C LEU A 727 -29.69 -12.07 -14.72
N ARG A 728 -30.80 -12.82 -14.69
CA ARG A 728 -31.26 -13.60 -13.53
C ARG A 728 -30.30 -14.75 -13.20
N GLU A 729 -29.89 -15.51 -14.19
CA GLU A 729 -28.96 -16.65 -14.02
C GLU A 729 -27.53 -16.22 -13.69
N ARG A 730 -27.02 -15.15 -14.33
CA ARG A 730 -25.57 -14.82 -14.32
C ARG A 730 -25.21 -13.57 -13.54
N HIS A 731 -26.15 -12.64 -13.38
CA HIS A 731 -25.94 -11.35 -12.73
C HIS A 731 -27.03 -11.03 -11.69
N PRO A 732 -27.34 -11.97 -10.76
CA PRO A 732 -28.48 -11.90 -9.84
C PRO A 732 -28.61 -10.59 -9.05
N SER A 733 -27.49 -9.98 -8.67
CA SER A 733 -27.41 -8.72 -7.91
C SER A 733 -27.36 -7.44 -8.78
N LEU A 734 -27.96 -7.49 -9.97
CA LEU A 734 -28.27 -6.29 -10.74
C LEU A 734 -29.67 -5.80 -10.38
N ASN A 735 -29.83 -4.49 -10.17
CA ASN A 735 -31.16 -3.91 -9.96
C ASN A 735 -31.75 -3.42 -11.29
N ILE A 736 -33.03 -3.70 -11.50
CA ILE A 736 -33.82 -3.35 -12.68
C ILE A 736 -34.87 -2.29 -12.25
N PRO A 737 -34.82 -1.06 -12.80
CA PRO A 737 -35.74 0.01 -12.46
C PRO A 737 -37.22 -0.38 -12.54
N PHE A 738 -38.05 0.24 -11.71
CA PHE A 738 -39.46 -0.10 -11.55
C PHE A 738 -40.27 0.00 -12.87
N ASP A 739 -39.98 0.99 -13.71
CA ASP A 739 -40.59 1.12 -15.05
C ASP A 739 -40.28 -0.08 -15.97
N LYS A 740 -39.15 -0.76 -15.75
CA LYS A 740 -38.63 -1.84 -16.62
C LYS A 740 -39.01 -3.22 -16.13
N ILE A 741 -38.98 -3.44 -14.82
CA ILE A 741 -39.39 -4.72 -14.24
C ILE A 741 -40.91 -4.97 -14.38
N LEU A 742 -41.73 -3.91 -14.36
CA LEU A 742 -43.15 -4.00 -14.72
C LEU A 742 -43.35 -4.45 -16.17
N VAL A 743 -42.49 -4.00 -17.09
CA VAL A 743 -42.51 -4.44 -18.50
C VAL A 743 -41.97 -5.88 -18.66
N VAL A 744 -41.07 -6.35 -17.78
CA VAL A 744 -40.71 -7.78 -17.70
C VAL A 744 -41.90 -8.64 -17.25
N GLY A 745 -42.65 -8.22 -16.22
CA GLY A 745 -43.87 -8.91 -15.79
C GLY A 745 -44.94 -8.95 -16.88
N LYS A 746 -45.12 -7.83 -17.60
CA LYS A 746 -45.95 -7.73 -18.82
C LYS A 746 -45.48 -8.71 -19.90
N ALA A 747 -44.16 -8.81 -20.14
CA ALA A 747 -43.59 -9.69 -21.16
C ALA A 747 -43.81 -11.18 -20.83
N TYR A 748 -43.53 -11.63 -19.60
CA TYR A 748 -43.83 -13.01 -19.17
C TYR A 748 -45.33 -13.34 -19.34
N ARG A 749 -46.22 -12.43 -18.94
CA ARG A 749 -47.67 -12.59 -19.12
C ARG A 749 -48.08 -12.70 -20.60
N LEU A 750 -47.40 -11.97 -21.50
CA LEU A 750 -47.66 -12.00 -22.95
C LEU A 750 -47.15 -13.29 -23.63
N ILE A 751 -46.15 -13.97 -23.07
CA ILE A 751 -45.69 -15.28 -23.57
C ILE A 751 -46.33 -16.48 -22.85
N GLY A 752 -47.32 -16.25 -21.97
CA GLY A 752 -48.06 -17.30 -21.24
C GLY A 752 -47.42 -17.81 -19.94
N GLU A 753 -46.27 -17.28 -19.55
CA GLU A 753 -45.52 -17.67 -18.34
C GLU A 753 -46.09 -16.97 -17.09
N HIS A 754 -47.35 -17.30 -16.76
CA HIS A 754 -48.14 -16.61 -15.74
C HIS A 754 -47.54 -16.69 -14.31
N GLU A 755 -46.97 -17.83 -13.93
CA GLU A 755 -46.32 -18.00 -12.63
C GLU A 755 -45.07 -17.11 -12.50
N ARG A 756 -44.23 -17.03 -13.54
CA ARG A 756 -43.06 -16.13 -13.57
C ARG A 756 -43.48 -14.67 -13.56
N ALA A 757 -44.55 -14.33 -14.27
CA ALA A 757 -45.13 -12.98 -14.22
C ALA A 757 -45.55 -12.61 -12.78
N TRP A 758 -46.22 -13.52 -12.07
CA TRP A 758 -46.59 -13.32 -10.66
C TRP A 758 -45.37 -13.12 -9.74
N LEU A 759 -44.33 -13.95 -9.88
CA LEU A 759 -43.08 -13.81 -9.12
C LEU A 759 -42.41 -12.44 -9.36
N VAL A 760 -42.36 -11.99 -10.62
CA VAL A 760 -41.84 -10.66 -10.99
C VAL A 760 -42.67 -9.53 -10.37
N PHE A 761 -44.01 -9.61 -10.43
CA PHE A 761 -44.87 -8.59 -9.83
C PHE A 761 -44.79 -8.59 -8.30
N ARG A 762 -44.72 -9.76 -7.65
CA ARG A 762 -44.50 -9.88 -6.19
C ARG A 762 -43.19 -9.23 -5.77
N ALA A 763 -42.08 -9.59 -6.42
CA ALA A 763 -40.77 -8.99 -6.16
C ALA A 763 -40.75 -7.47 -6.39
N THR A 764 -41.59 -6.98 -7.31
CA THR A 764 -41.81 -5.55 -7.56
C THR A 764 -42.54 -4.87 -6.39
N ILE A 765 -43.59 -5.51 -5.84
CA ILE A 765 -44.33 -5.02 -4.67
C ILE A 765 -43.41 -5.00 -3.43
N ASP A 766 -42.74 -6.12 -3.14
CA ASP A 766 -41.80 -6.26 -2.02
C ASP A 766 -40.66 -5.19 -2.11
N SER A 767 -40.07 -5.00 -3.30
CA SER A 767 -39.05 -3.95 -3.51
C SER A 767 -39.61 -2.51 -3.41
N SER A 768 -40.87 -2.30 -3.77
CA SER A 768 -41.53 -0.99 -3.68
C SER A 768 -41.83 -0.64 -2.21
N PHE A 769 -42.30 -1.61 -1.43
CA PHE A 769 -42.46 -1.47 0.01
C PHE A 769 -41.13 -1.10 0.70
N ILE A 770 -40.04 -1.80 0.39
CA ILE A 770 -38.69 -1.48 0.93
C ILE A 770 -38.22 -0.09 0.50
N ASN A 771 -38.54 0.34 -0.73
CA ASN A 771 -38.25 1.69 -1.21
C ASN A 771 -38.96 2.75 -0.37
N ASP A 772 -40.27 2.61 -0.19
CA ASP A 772 -41.10 3.60 0.49
C ASP A 772 -40.78 3.61 2.00
N ALA A 773 -40.58 2.42 2.60
CA ALA A 773 -40.10 2.25 3.96
C ALA A 773 -38.81 3.02 4.27
N SER A 774 -37.93 3.24 3.29
CA SER A 774 -36.69 4.01 3.48
C SER A 774 -36.92 5.51 3.78
N LEU A 775 -38.11 6.03 3.47
CA LEU A 775 -38.51 7.38 3.90
C LEU A 775 -38.71 7.44 5.42
N SER A 776 -39.18 6.37 6.08
CA SER A 776 -39.28 6.31 7.55
C SER A 776 -37.92 6.46 8.24
N ALA A 777 -36.86 5.89 7.65
CA ALA A 777 -35.48 6.04 8.12
C ALA A 777 -34.95 7.45 7.89
N THR A 778 -35.24 8.02 6.71
CA THR A 778 -34.87 9.39 6.36
C THR A 778 -35.55 10.42 7.29
N LEU A 779 -36.79 10.16 7.70
CA LEU A 779 -37.52 10.95 8.69
C LEU A 779 -36.89 10.83 10.09
N GLU A 780 -36.58 9.61 10.56
CA GLU A 780 -35.89 9.43 11.84
C GLU A 780 -34.52 10.12 11.88
N ASP A 781 -33.72 10.01 10.81
CA ASP A 781 -32.39 10.63 10.72
C ASP A 781 -32.43 12.17 10.68
N GLN A 782 -33.61 12.76 10.43
CA GLN A 782 -33.90 14.19 10.58
C GLN A 782 -34.47 14.56 11.96
N GLY A 783 -34.45 13.64 12.92
CA GLY A 783 -35.04 13.81 14.25
C GLY A 783 -36.57 13.81 14.22
N GLN A 784 -37.19 13.01 13.33
CA GLN A 784 -38.65 12.85 13.21
C GLN A 784 -39.09 11.40 13.50
N PHE A 785 -38.57 10.79 14.56
CA PHE A 785 -38.83 9.37 14.90
C PHE A 785 -40.32 8.99 14.82
N LEU A 786 -41.21 9.74 15.48
CA LEU A 786 -42.64 9.43 15.48
C LEU A 786 -43.31 9.68 14.13
N GLY A 787 -42.90 10.71 13.38
CA GLY A 787 -43.35 10.89 11.99
C GLY A 787 -42.91 9.74 11.07
N GLY A 788 -41.75 9.12 11.37
CA GLY A 788 -41.31 7.88 10.73
C GLY A 788 -42.19 6.67 11.10
N ILE A 789 -42.63 6.56 12.36
CA ILE A 789 -43.58 5.54 12.81
C ILE A 789 -44.97 5.74 12.17
N GLU A 790 -45.54 6.95 12.23
CA GLU A 790 -46.85 7.31 11.65
C GLU A 790 -46.90 7.08 10.13
N TYR A 791 -45.85 7.50 9.41
CA TYR A 791 -45.72 7.23 7.98
C TYR A 791 -45.76 5.72 7.69
N MET A 792 -45.14 4.92 8.55
CA MET A 792 -44.90 3.51 8.30
C MET A 792 -46.02 2.59 8.82
N ASP A 793 -46.76 2.97 9.87
CA ASP A 793 -48.08 2.41 10.23
C ASP A 793 -49.02 2.51 9.01
N ARG A 794 -49.04 3.68 8.34
CA ARG A 794 -49.82 3.86 7.11
C ARG A 794 -49.32 3.01 5.94
N ILE A 795 -48.03 3.01 5.63
CA ILE A 795 -47.47 2.22 4.52
C ILE A 795 -47.69 0.71 4.71
N CYS A 796 -47.57 0.19 5.94
CA CYS A 796 -47.90 -1.20 6.25
C CYS A 796 -49.38 -1.57 6.05
N LEU A 797 -50.29 -0.59 6.03
CA LEU A 797 -51.73 -0.79 5.78
C LEU A 797 -52.14 -0.45 4.33
N GLU A 798 -51.26 0.20 3.56
CA GLU A 798 -51.46 0.50 2.13
C GLU A 798 -50.92 -0.63 1.21
N TYR A 799 -49.96 -1.43 1.69
CA TYR A 799 -49.37 -2.55 0.96
C TYR A 799 -50.04 -3.90 1.31
N PRO A 800 -50.00 -4.91 0.42
CA PRO A 800 -50.51 -6.25 0.72
C PRO A 800 -49.72 -6.98 1.81
N ASP A 801 -50.36 -7.95 2.49
CA ASP A 801 -49.80 -8.76 3.58
C ASP A 801 -48.66 -9.71 3.13
N THR A 802 -47.52 -9.17 2.71
CA THR A 802 -46.30 -9.98 2.48
C THR A 802 -45.54 -10.14 3.80
N PRO A 803 -44.72 -11.20 3.98
CA PRO A 803 -44.02 -11.44 5.25
C PRO A 803 -43.14 -10.27 5.71
N GLN A 804 -42.68 -9.45 4.76
CA GLN A 804 -41.89 -8.25 5.03
C GLN A 804 -42.77 -7.13 5.61
N VAL A 805 -44.01 -7.00 5.14
CA VAL A 805 -45.01 -6.02 5.61
C VAL A 805 -45.53 -6.40 7.00
N VAL A 806 -45.82 -7.68 7.24
CA VAL A 806 -46.29 -8.18 8.54
C VAL A 806 -45.21 -8.03 9.62
N ALA A 807 -43.98 -8.49 9.38
CA ALA A 807 -42.86 -8.31 10.32
C ALA A 807 -42.52 -6.82 10.54
N SER A 808 -42.66 -6.00 9.50
CA SER A 808 -42.54 -4.54 9.60
C SER A 808 -43.58 -3.92 10.54
N TYR A 809 -44.85 -4.32 10.41
CA TYR A 809 -45.93 -3.86 11.28
C TYR A 809 -45.69 -4.24 12.74
N PHE A 810 -45.18 -5.46 12.98
CA PHE A 810 -44.76 -5.89 14.32
C PHE A 810 -43.63 -5.02 14.89
N ALA A 811 -42.60 -4.74 14.09
CA ALA A 811 -41.41 -3.99 14.52
C ALA A 811 -41.72 -2.55 15.01
N LEU A 812 -42.78 -1.91 14.51
CA LEU A 812 -43.26 -0.59 14.99
C LEU A 812 -43.51 -0.59 16.50
N SER A 813 -44.17 -1.63 17.02
CA SER A 813 -44.46 -1.76 18.45
C SER A 813 -43.19 -1.87 19.30
N GLN A 814 -42.18 -2.58 18.78
CA GLN A 814 -40.90 -2.80 19.45
C GLN A 814 -40.05 -1.53 19.48
N GLN A 815 -40.09 -0.73 18.40
CA GLN A 815 -39.44 0.58 18.37
C GLN A 815 -40.04 1.53 19.41
N LEU A 816 -41.37 1.59 19.51
CA LEU A 816 -42.07 2.40 20.52
C LEU A 816 -41.69 1.99 21.95
N TYR A 817 -41.64 0.69 22.23
CA TYR A 817 -41.21 0.16 23.53
C TYR A 817 -39.74 0.52 23.84
N ASN A 818 -38.82 0.19 22.95
CA ASN A 818 -37.38 0.40 23.11
C ASN A 818 -37.02 1.90 23.31
N LYS A 819 -37.81 2.80 22.72
CA LYS A 819 -37.62 4.26 22.85
C LYS A 819 -38.33 4.85 24.09
N ALA A 820 -39.25 4.14 24.74
CA ALA A 820 -40.01 4.65 25.89
C ALA A 820 -39.16 5.15 27.08
N PRO A 821 -38.03 4.51 27.48
CA PRO A 821 -37.12 5.05 28.50
C PRO A 821 -36.50 6.41 28.11
N LYS A 822 -36.45 6.70 26.80
CA LYS A 822 -35.84 7.89 26.19
C LYS A 822 -36.88 8.90 25.68
N ALA A 823 -38.14 8.80 26.12
CA ALA A 823 -39.21 9.72 25.70
C ALA A 823 -38.83 11.21 25.86
N HIS A 824 -38.13 11.54 26.96
CA HIS A 824 -37.61 12.88 27.23
C HIS A 824 -36.52 13.36 26.25
N GLU A 825 -35.69 12.45 25.71
CA GLU A 825 -34.71 12.77 24.66
C GLU A 825 -35.44 13.11 23.35
N LEU A 826 -36.47 12.33 23.01
CA LEU A 826 -37.30 12.53 21.82
C LEU A 826 -38.11 13.83 21.88
N GLN A 827 -38.73 14.14 23.02
CA GLN A 827 -39.42 15.42 23.22
C GLN A 827 -38.46 16.59 23.04
N ALA A 828 -37.25 16.52 23.62
CA ALA A 828 -36.25 17.56 23.46
C ALA A 828 -35.76 17.70 22.00
N GLU A 829 -35.80 16.64 21.19
CA GLU A 829 -35.50 16.68 19.75
C GLU A 829 -36.63 17.29 18.91
N GLU A 830 -37.88 16.89 19.15
CA GLU A 830 -39.08 17.49 18.54
C GLU A 830 -39.14 19.01 18.81
N ASP A 831 -38.94 19.40 20.07
CA ASP A 831 -38.83 20.80 20.51
C ASP A 831 -37.76 21.57 19.73
N ARG A 832 -36.56 20.98 19.58
CA ARG A 832 -35.45 21.58 18.82
C ARG A 832 -35.79 21.70 17.34
N ARG A 833 -36.52 20.74 16.75
CA ARG A 833 -36.97 20.81 15.34
C ARG A 833 -38.03 21.89 15.14
N ARG A 834 -39.06 21.94 15.99
CA ARG A 834 -40.14 22.96 15.91
C ARG A 834 -39.61 24.39 16.08
N ARG A 835 -38.69 24.62 17.02
CA ARG A 835 -38.02 25.92 17.21
C ARG A 835 -37.24 26.37 15.96
N LYS A 836 -36.54 25.45 15.26
CA LYS A 836 -35.85 25.75 13.99
C LYS A 836 -36.81 26.10 12.85
N LEU A 837 -38.03 25.56 12.87
CA LEU A 837 -39.08 25.81 11.87
C LEU A 837 -39.95 27.05 12.18
N GLY A 838 -39.62 27.82 13.24
CA GLY A 838 -40.37 29.02 13.63
C GLY A 838 -41.77 28.74 14.21
N ALA A 839 -42.09 27.47 14.48
CA ALA A 839 -43.39 27.09 15.03
C ALA A 839 -43.51 27.47 16.52
N LYS A 840 -44.72 27.89 16.93
CA LYS A 840 -45.07 28.01 18.35
C LYS A 840 -45.13 26.63 19.01
N ALA A 841 -45.05 26.60 20.35
CA ALA A 841 -45.20 25.37 21.13
C ALA A 841 -46.55 24.68 20.81
N ALA A 842 -46.55 23.34 20.82
CA ALA A 842 -47.72 22.55 20.45
C ALA A 842 -48.76 22.46 21.59
N GLU A 843 -50.03 22.28 21.22
CA GLU A 843 -51.11 21.89 22.15
C GLU A 843 -51.13 20.38 22.44
N HIS A 844 -50.19 19.61 21.87
CA HIS A 844 -50.14 18.15 22.02
C HIS A 844 -49.48 17.77 23.35
N ALA A 845 -49.96 16.69 23.97
CA ALA A 845 -49.36 16.15 25.18
C ALA A 845 -47.88 15.77 24.95
N PRO A 846 -46.98 16.03 25.91
CA PRO A 846 -45.56 15.72 25.76
C PRO A 846 -45.33 14.21 25.69
N TYR A 847 -44.33 13.79 24.91
CA TYR A 847 -43.93 12.39 24.81
C TYR A 847 -43.30 11.93 26.13
N ASP A 848 -44.06 11.13 26.89
CA ASP A 848 -43.59 10.49 28.12
C ASP A 848 -43.46 8.96 27.96
N ARG A 849 -42.90 8.31 28.99
CA ARG A 849 -42.66 6.86 28.99
C ARG A 849 -43.97 6.07 28.91
N ILE A 850 -45.05 6.58 29.50
CA ILE A 850 -46.35 5.90 29.58
C ILE A 850 -47.06 5.95 28.22
N GLY A 851 -47.05 7.09 27.54
CA GLY A 851 -47.62 7.27 26.21
C GLY A 851 -46.97 6.38 25.15
N LEU A 852 -45.63 6.27 25.16
CA LEU A 852 -44.92 5.38 24.21
C LEU A 852 -45.16 3.89 24.50
N LEU A 853 -45.28 3.48 25.77
CA LEU A 853 -45.66 2.11 26.13
C LEU A 853 -47.13 1.79 25.76
N LYS A 854 -48.05 2.74 25.92
CA LYS A 854 -49.45 2.60 25.46
C LYS A 854 -49.55 2.51 23.94
N ALA A 855 -48.83 3.37 23.21
CA ALA A 855 -48.76 3.29 21.75
C ALA A 855 -48.18 1.94 21.27
N SER A 856 -47.18 1.40 21.98
CA SER A 856 -46.66 0.04 21.73
C SER A 856 -47.75 -1.03 21.94
N LEU A 857 -48.49 -0.99 23.05
CA LEU A 857 -49.62 -1.87 23.32
C LEU A 857 -50.72 -1.77 22.25
N ASP A 858 -51.07 -0.57 21.79
CA ASP A 858 -52.10 -0.37 20.75
C ASP A 858 -51.70 -1.05 19.43
N HIS A 859 -50.43 -0.99 19.05
CA HIS A 859 -49.92 -1.71 17.86
C HIS A 859 -49.92 -3.23 18.09
N LEU A 860 -49.56 -3.72 19.28
CA LEU A 860 -49.59 -5.15 19.61
C LEU A 860 -51.02 -5.71 19.62
N HIS A 861 -51.98 -4.97 20.18
CA HIS A 861 -53.41 -5.28 20.10
C HIS A 861 -53.89 -5.39 18.65
N ARG A 862 -53.55 -4.43 17.79
CA ARG A 862 -53.89 -4.45 16.36
C ARG A 862 -53.23 -5.63 15.64
N PHE A 863 -51.94 -5.86 15.88
CA PHE A 863 -51.19 -6.97 15.29
C PHE A 863 -51.86 -8.31 15.61
N LEU A 864 -52.16 -8.57 16.89
CA LEU A 864 -52.82 -9.82 17.32
C LEU A 864 -54.27 -9.95 16.82
N ALA A 865 -54.96 -8.84 16.55
CA ALA A 865 -56.32 -8.85 16.01
C ALA A 865 -56.36 -9.14 14.49
N ILE A 866 -55.35 -8.67 13.74
CA ILE A 866 -55.26 -8.85 12.28
C ILE A 866 -54.54 -10.17 11.93
N TYR A 867 -53.49 -10.51 12.68
CA TYR A 867 -52.58 -11.62 12.42
C TYR A 867 -52.54 -12.66 13.57
N PRO A 868 -53.68 -13.16 14.10
CA PRO A 868 -53.73 -13.99 15.32
C PRO A 868 -53.01 -15.36 15.21
N ALA A 869 -52.72 -15.80 13.98
CA ALA A 869 -52.10 -17.08 13.64
C ALA A 869 -50.80 -16.94 12.80
N ASP A 870 -50.23 -15.73 12.72
CA ASP A 870 -48.91 -15.52 12.11
C ASP A 870 -47.78 -16.06 13.02
N PRO A 871 -46.63 -16.52 12.47
CA PRO A 871 -45.51 -17.00 13.28
C PRO A 871 -44.92 -15.99 14.28
N LEU A 872 -45.25 -14.70 14.19
CA LEU A 872 -44.85 -13.66 15.16
C LEU A 872 -45.92 -13.38 16.24
N ALA A 873 -47.04 -14.11 16.26
CA ALA A 873 -48.14 -13.84 17.17
C ALA A 873 -47.81 -14.15 18.66
N ASP A 874 -47.03 -15.20 18.96
CA ASP A 874 -46.64 -15.49 20.35
C ASP A 874 -45.49 -14.59 20.84
N ASP A 875 -44.56 -14.21 19.95
CA ASP A 875 -43.62 -13.08 20.11
C ASP A 875 -44.36 -11.78 20.49
N ALA A 876 -45.44 -11.44 19.77
CA ALA A 876 -46.26 -10.26 20.04
C ALA A 876 -47.02 -10.36 21.38
N ALA A 877 -47.58 -11.52 21.69
CA ALA A 877 -48.20 -11.79 22.98
C ALA A 877 -47.20 -11.66 24.16
N PHE A 878 -45.96 -12.14 23.98
CA PHE A 878 -44.90 -11.98 24.98
C PHE A 878 -44.47 -10.52 25.14
N SER A 879 -44.32 -9.78 24.04
CA SER A 879 -44.05 -8.33 24.02
C SER A 879 -45.12 -7.54 24.78
N MET A 880 -46.39 -7.91 24.58
CA MET A 880 -47.55 -7.24 25.16
C MET A 880 -47.64 -7.46 26.68
N ALA A 881 -47.36 -8.69 27.14
CA ALA A 881 -47.24 -8.99 28.56
C ALA A 881 -46.06 -8.25 29.23
N ASN A 882 -44.96 -8.01 28.50
CA ASN A 882 -43.85 -7.17 28.97
C ASN A 882 -44.25 -5.69 29.08
N ALA A 883 -45.01 -5.15 28.13
CA ALA A 883 -45.46 -3.76 28.15
C ALA A 883 -46.42 -3.44 29.31
N TYR A 884 -47.32 -4.37 29.70
CA TYR A 884 -48.10 -4.22 30.93
C TYR A 884 -47.22 -4.24 32.19
N PHE A 885 -46.19 -5.10 32.24
CA PHE A 885 -45.21 -5.09 33.35
C PHE A 885 -44.45 -3.76 33.43
N ALA A 886 -44.02 -3.21 32.29
CA ALA A 886 -43.32 -1.94 32.22
C ALA A 886 -44.21 -0.74 32.63
N LEU A 887 -45.54 -0.89 32.57
CA LEU A 887 -46.54 0.06 33.07
C LEU A 887 -46.99 -0.21 34.52
N GLU A 888 -46.46 -1.24 35.18
CA GLU A 888 -46.84 -1.68 36.53
C GLU A 888 -48.32 -2.12 36.66
N ASP A 889 -48.98 -2.45 35.54
CA ASP A 889 -50.34 -3.00 35.51
C ASP A 889 -50.30 -4.51 35.78
N TYR A 890 -50.02 -4.86 37.03
CA TYR A 890 -49.87 -6.25 37.46
C TYR A 890 -51.18 -7.06 37.32
N GLU A 891 -52.35 -6.41 37.33
CA GLU A 891 -53.64 -7.09 37.14
C GLU A 891 -53.80 -7.53 35.67
N THR A 892 -53.53 -6.63 34.72
CA THR A 892 -53.57 -6.97 33.29
C THR A 892 -52.43 -7.90 32.89
N VAL A 893 -51.24 -7.78 33.49
CA VAL A 893 -50.15 -8.78 33.35
C VAL A 893 -50.64 -10.21 33.61
N VAL A 894 -51.32 -10.43 34.75
CA VAL A 894 -51.79 -11.78 35.12
C VAL A 894 -52.82 -12.27 34.08
N LYS A 895 -53.83 -11.45 33.76
CA LYS A 895 -54.87 -11.78 32.77
C LYS A 895 -54.28 -12.09 31.39
N ALA A 896 -53.35 -11.27 30.92
CA ALA A 896 -52.70 -11.40 29.63
C ALA A 896 -51.84 -12.68 29.59
N ALA A 897 -50.96 -12.90 30.56
CA ALA A 897 -50.09 -14.07 30.59
C ALA A 897 -50.88 -15.40 30.73
N GLU A 898 -51.93 -15.42 31.57
CA GLU A 898 -52.87 -16.55 31.66
C GLU A 898 -53.63 -16.79 30.35
N GLY A 899 -54.03 -15.73 29.64
CA GLY A 899 -54.75 -15.80 28.36
C GLY A 899 -53.86 -16.29 27.23
N PHE A 900 -52.68 -15.70 27.07
CA PHE A 900 -51.72 -16.06 26.03
C PHE A 900 -51.19 -17.50 26.21
N ARG A 901 -51.00 -17.97 27.45
CA ARG A 901 -50.69 -19.39 27.72
C ARG A 901 -51.80 -20.36 27.26
N LYS A 902 -53.06 -19.92 27.25
CA LYS A 902 -54.21 -20.73 26.75
C LYS A 902 -54.33 -20.65 25.22
N LEU A 903 -53.96 -19.52 24.62
CA LEU A 903 -54.02 -19.28 23.17
C LEU A 903 -52.84 -19.89 22.41
N TYR A 904 -51.64 -19.87 23.01
CA TYR A 904 -50.38 -20.34 22.43
C TYR A 904 -49.73 -21.42 23.34
N PRO A 905 -50.36 -22.59 23.54
CA PRO A 905 -49.89 -23.61 24.48
C PRO A 905 -48.52 -24.22 24.11
N GLU A 906 -48.23 -24.32 22.81
CA GLU A 906 -46.96 -24.85 22.27
C GLU A 906 -45.85 -23.77 22.14
N SER A 907 -46.11 -22.53 22.59
CA SER A 907 -45.16 -21.42 22.51
C SER A 907 -43.90 -21.66 23.35
N SER A 908 -42.74 -21.20 22.85
CA SER A 908 -41.51 -21.16 23.65
C SER A 908 -41.62 -20.30 24.92
N PHE A 909 -42.60 -19.37 24.95
CA PHE A 909 -42.90 -18.50 26.07
C PHE A 909 -43.93 -19.10 27.06
N ALA A 910 -44.48 -20.30 26.82
CA ALA A 910 -45.53 -20.89 27.68
C ALA A 910 -45.17 -20.95 29.18
N THR A 911 -43.90 -21.25 29.50
CA THR A 911 -43.39 -21.22 30.89
C THR A 911 -42.99 -19.82 31.37
N SER A 912 -42.60 -18.92 30.46
CA SER A 912 -42.36 -17.51 30.77
C SER A 912 -43.67 -16.80 31.14
N PHE A 913 -44.79 -17.09 30.45
CA PHE A 913 -46.12 -16.62 30.83
C PHE A 913 -46.54 -17.12 32.22
N GLN A 914 -46.21 -18.37 32.60
CA GLN A 914 -46.44 -18.85 33.97
C GLN A 914 -45.62 -18.07 35.01
N TYR A 915 -44.34 -17.81 34.73
CA TYR A 915 -43.48 -17.02 35.61
C TYR A 915 -43.92 -15.54 35.70
N MET A 916 -44.38 -14.97 34.58
CA MET A 916 -44.96 -13.62 34.52
C MET A 916 -46.24 -13.50 35.35
N ALA A 917 -47.15 -14.49 35.30
CA ALA A 917 -48.32 -14.53 36.18
C ALA A 917 -47.91 -14.66 37.66
N ALA A 918 -46.91 -15.48 37.98
CA ALA A 918 -46.40 -15.62 39.35
C ALA A 918 -45.83 -14.31 39.92
N LEU A 919 -45.03 -13.58 39.12
CA LEU A 919 -44.54 -12.25 39.48
C LEU A 919 -45.67 -11.23 39.58
N GLY A 920 -46.64 -11.25 38.66
CA GLY A 920 -47.80 -10.37 38.71
C GLY A 920 -48.60 -10.52 40.00
N HIS A 921 -48.83 -11.76 40.45
CA HIS A 921 -49.45 -12.04 41.75
C HIS A 921 -48.55 -11.62 42.93
N PHE A 922 -47.22 -11.81 42.84
CA PHE A 922 -46.29 -11.40 43.90
C PHE A 922 -46.33 -9.89 44.16
N TRP A 923 -46.28 -9.06 43.11
CA TRP A 923 -46.35 -7.60 43.24
C TRP A 923 -47.73 -7.08 43.68
N GLN A 924 -48.78 -7.90 43.58
CA GLN A 924 -50.09 -7.65 44.18
C GLN A 924 -50.23 -8.18 45.63
N TYR A 925 -49.17 -8.72 46.23
CA TYR A 925 -49.19 -9.42 47.53
C TYR A 925 -50.10 -10.67 47.58
N HIS A 926 -50.54 -11.18 46.43
CA HIS A 926 -51.32 -12.41 46.26
C HIS A 926 -50.40 -13.64 46.37
N PHE A 927 -49.77 -13.82 47.54
CA PHE A 927 -48.67 -14.76 47.75
C PHE A 927 -49.01 -16.23 47.51
N LYS A 928 -50.25 -16.65 47.78
CA LYS A 928 -50.71 -18.03 47.59
C LYS A 928 -50.87 -18.35 46.10
N GLU A 929 -51.41 -17.39 45.36
CA GLU A 929 -51.62 -17.44 43.92
C GLU A 929 -50.28 -17.34 43.18
N ALA A 930 -49.35 -16.49 43.68
CA ALA A 930 -47.97 -16.41 43.20
C ALA A 930 -47.23 -17.76 43.33
N LEU A 931 -47.34 -18.44 44.49
CA LEU A 931 -46.78 -19.78 44.68
C LEU A 931 -47.42 -20.82 43.74
N ALA A 932 -48.75 -20.76 43.54
CA ALA A 932 -49.46 -21.66 42.64
C ALA A 932 -49.04 -21.47 41.17
N SER A 933 -48.85 -20.23 40.71
CA SER A 933 -48.35 -19.92 39.37
C SER A 933 -46.86 -20.21 39.19
N ALA A 934 -46.05 -20.11 40.24
CA ALA A 934 -44.63 -20.43 40.20
C ALA A 934 -44.37 -21.94 40.15
N ALA A 935 -45.17 -22.75 40.86
CA ALA A 935 -44.90 -24.18 41.07
C ALA A 935 -44.71 -25.04 39.79
N PRO A 936 -45.45 -24.83 38.67
CA PRO A 936 -45.17 -25.52 37.41
C PRO A 936 -43.79 -25.19 36.83
N VAL A 937 -43.27 -24.00 37.11
CA VAL A 937 -41.98 -23.51 36.59
C VAL A 937 -40.82 -23.96 37.47
N THR A 938 -41.00 -24.02 38.81
CA THR A 938 -39.90 -24.28 39.78
C THR A 938 -39.22 -25.64 39.61
N GLU A 939 -39.91 -26.66 39.12
CA GLU A 939 -39.32 -27.99 38.87
C GLU A 939 -39.32 -28.38 37.37
N SER A 940 -39.55 -27.42 36.49
CA SER A 940 -39.46 -27.58 35.02
C SER A 940 -38.01 -27.60 34.51
N LYS A 941 -37.83 -27.76 33.19
CA LYS A 941 -36.56 -27.47 32.49
C LYS A 941 -36.48 -26.04 31.91
N SER A 942 -37.38 -25.14 32.29
CA SER A 942 -37.43 -23.78 31.74
C SER A 942 -36.20 -22.95 32.11
N LYS A 943 -35.84 -22.00 31.22
CA LYS A 943 -34.92 -20.88 31.49
C LYS A 943 -35.35 -20.05 32.74
N ASP A 944 -36.65 -20.09 33.07
CA ASP A 944 -37.26 -19.33 34.16
C ASP A 944 -37.28 -20.09 35.50
N ARG A 945 -36.87 -21.37 35.52
CA ARG A 945 -36.92 -22.27 36.68
C ARG A 945 -36.30 -21.69 37.95
N ASP A 946 -35.05 -21.23 37.87
CA ASP A 946 -34.32 -20.82 39.07
C ASP A 946 -34.71 -19.41 39.55
N TYR A 947 -35.33 -18.60 38.67
CA TYR A 947 -36.01 -17.36 39.05
C TYR A 947 -37.33 -17.66 39.78
N ALA A 948 -38.10 -18.65 39.31
CA ALA A 948 -39.30 -19.15 39.99
C ALA A 948 -38.98 -19.76 41.37
N ARG A 949 -37.88 -20.52 41.48
CA ARG A 949 -37.41 -21.04 42.78
C ARG A 949 -36.99 -19.92 43.74
N TYR A 950 -36.34 -18.88 43.22
CA TYR A 950 -35.89 -17.77 44.05
C TYR A 950 -37.06 -16.91 44.58
N ILE A 951 -38.05 -16.58 43.74
CA ILE A 951 -39.24 -15.87 44.23
C ILE A 951 -40.06 -16.73 45.21
N THR A 952 -40.10 -18.05 45.02
CA THR A 952 -40.72 -19.00 45.97
C THR A 952 -40.04 -18.93 47.36
N ALA A 953 -38.70 -18.82 47.41
CA ALA A 953 -37.96 -18.65 48.64
C ALA A 953 -38.28 -17.33 49.35
N GLN A 954 -38.34 -16.22 48.59
CA GLN A 954 -38.69 -14.91 49.12
C GLN A 954 -40.14 -14.83 49.62
N ILE A 955 -41.09 -15.49 48.96
CA ILE A 955 -42.47 -15.59 49.46
C ILE A 955 -42.47 -16.31 50.82
N HIS A 956 -41.70 -17.40 50.98
CA HIS A 956 -41.56 -18.08 52.27
C HIS A 956 -40.84 -17.25 53.35
N HIS A 957 -39.93 -16.35 52.94
CA HIS A 957 -39.31 -15.36 53.83
C HIS A 957 -40.37 -14.33 54.30
N ALA A 958 -41.09 -13.71 53.36
CA ALA A 958 -42.11 -12.69 53.63
C ALA A 958 -43.29 -13.23 54.47
N LEU A 959 -43.68 -14.50 54.27
CA LEU A 959 -44.69 -15.20 55.08
C LEU A 959 -44.19 -15.61 56.49
N GLY A 960 -42.97 -15.24 56.89
CA GLY A 960 -42.44 -15.54 58.21
C GLY A 960 -42.16 -17.03 58.44
N THR A 961 -41.86 -17.79 57.39
CA THR A 961 -41.60 -19.25 57.45
C THR A 961 -40.12 -19.58 57.19
N PRO A 962 -39.18 -19.20 58.09
CA PRO A 962 -37.73 -19.21 57.83
C PRO A 962 -37.20 -20.59 57.43
N ALA A 963 -37.68 -21.68 58.04
CA ALA A 963 -37.27 -23.04 57.67
C ALA A 963 -37.56 -23.37 56.18
N LYS A 964 -38.71 -22.93 55.65
CA LYS A 964 -39.06 -23.10 54.23
C LYS A 964 -38.32 -22.10 53.34
N ALA A 965 -38.06 -20.89 53.83
CA ALA A 965 -37.23 -19.92 53.13
C ALA A 965 -35.81 -20.48 52.92
N ILE A 966 -35.19 -21.02 53.98
CA ILE A 966 -33.87 -21.68 53.94
C ILE A 966 -33.85 -22.87 52.98
N GLU A 967 -34.91 -23.70 52.94
CA GLU A 967 -35.04 -24.81 51.98
C GLU A 967 -34.99 -24.32 50.52
N TRP A 968 -35.84 -23.36 50.16
CA TRP A 968 -35.95 -22.85 48.78
C TRP A 968 -34.77 -21.96 48.38
N TYR A 969 -34.25 -21.12 49.29
CA TYR A 969 -32.98 -20.41 49.09
C TYR A 969 -31.83 -21.42 48.90
N GLY A 970 -31.85 -22.54 49.63
CA GLY A 970 -30.89 -23.63 49.52
C GLY A 970 -30.79 -24.21 48.11
N LYS A 971 -31.89 -24.24 47.34
CA LYS A 971 -31.91 -24.66 45.92
C LYS A 971 -31.20 -23.69 44.97
N VAL A 972 -30.96 -22.43 45.37
CA VAL A 972 -30.46 -21.35 44.49
C VAL A 972 -29.34 -20.46 45.08
N LYS A 973 -28.83 -20.77 46.28
CA LYS A 973 -27.80 -20.00 47.00
C LYS A 973 -26.44 -19.87 46.30
N THR A 974 -26.19 -20.64 45.24
CA THR A 974 -25.01 -20.53 44.37
C THR A 974 -25.24 -19.60 43.17
N LEU A 975 -26.48 -19.19 42.91
CA LEU A 975 -26.89 -18.32 41.81
C LEU A 975 -27.18 -16.89 42.27
N TYR A 976 -27.76 -16.72 43.46
CA TYR A 976 -28.11 -15.43 44.04
C TYR A 976 -27.39 -15.22 45.39
N PRO A 977 -26.49 -14.23 45.54
CA PRO A 977 -25.78 -13.98 46.80
C PRO A 977 -26.72 -13.70 47.98
N ASP A 978 -27.80 -12.97 47.76
CA ASP A 978 -28.86 -12.72 48.76
C ASP A 978 -29.42 -14.02 49.36
N ALA A 979 -29.59 -15.08 48.55
CA ALA A 979 -30.07 -16.37 49.06
C ALA A 979 -29.05 -17.04 50.01
N ALA A 980 -27.75 -16.76 49.87
CA ALA A 980 -26.73 -17.24 50.81
C ALA A 980 -26.66 -16.35 52.08
N ASP A 981 -26.73 -15.03 51.92
CA ASP A 981 -26.72 -14.09 53.05
C ASP A 981 -28.00 -14.17 53.91
N ALA A 982 -29.16 -14.44 53.29
CA ALA A 982 -30.42 -14.66 54.01
C ALA A 982 -30.39 -15.93 54.88
N ILE A 983 -29.82 -17.03 54.36
CA ILE A 983 -29.59 -18.26 55.16
C ILE A 983 -28.68 -17.94 56.35
N LYS A 984 -27.54 -17.29 56.08
CA LYS A 984 -26.55 -16.89 57.09
C LYS A 984 -27.12 -15.94 58.16
N TYR A 985 -28.04 -15.05 57.78
CA TYR A 985 -28.73 -14.14 58.71
C TYR A 985 -29.62 -14.90 59.71
N PHE A 986 -30.35 -15.93 59.26
CA PHE A 986 -31.15 -16.76 60.16
C PHE A 986 -30.27 -17.62 61.07
N GLU A 987 -29.19 -18.21 60.54
CA GLU A 987 -28.36 -19.20 61.26
C GLU A 987 -27.40 -18.58 62.31
N ALA A 988 -27.16 -17.27 62.32
CA ALA A 988 -26.17 -16.62 63.19
C ALA A 988 -26.38 -16.81 64.72
N GLU A 989 -25.29 -17.03 65.46
CA GLU A 989 -25.24 -17.14 66.94
C GLU A 989 -24.76 -15.83 67.60
N LYS A 990 -25.22 -15.53 68.83
CA LYS A 990 -24.90 -14.26 69.53
C LYS A 990 -25.11 -14.30 71.05
N ILE A 991 -24.27 -13.61 71.85
CA ILE A 991 -24.48 -13.33 73.29
C ILE A 991 -23.89 -11.96 73.72
N GLU A 992 -24.63 -11.15 74.51
CA GLU A 992 -24.24 -9.78 74.93
C GLU A 992 -24.73 -9.40 76.35
N MET A 993 -23.99 -8.49 77.02
CA MET A 993 -24.27 -7.86 78.34
C MET A 993 -23.72 -6.41 78.36
N ASP A 994 -24.09 -5.61 79.36
CA ASP A 994 -23.71 -4.18 79.49
C ASP A 994 -22.35 -3.97 80.23
N GLU A 995 -21.56 -2.95 79.83
CA GLU A 995 -20.15 -2.77 80.29
C GLU A 995 -20.00 -2.46 81.79
N VAL A 996 -20.82 -1.55 82.35
CA VAL A 996 -20.71 -1.11 83.76
C VAL A 996 -22.10 -0.79 84.33
N SER A 997 -22.44 -1.38 85.48
CA SER A 997 -23.69 -1.12 86.21
C SER A 997 -23.41 -0.76 87.66
N SER A 998 -24.16 0.17 88.24
CA SER A 998 -23.93 0.68 89.61
C SER A 998 -25.21 0.64 90.44
N PHE A 999 -25.10 0.11 91.65
CA PHE A 999 -26.19 -0.17 92.58
C PHE A 999 -25.86 0.39 93.96
N LYS A 1000 -26.89 0.73 94.74
CA LYS A 1000 -26.74 1.20 96.13
C LYS A 1000 -26.46 0.03 97.09
N PRO A 1001 -25.83 0.28 98.25
CA PRO A 1001 -25.69 -0.73 99.28
C PRO A 1001 -27.07 -1.25 99.72
N GLY A 1002 -27.29 -2.57 99.65
CA GLY A 1002 -28.57 -3.21 99.96
C GLY A 1002 -29.58 -3.29 98.81
N GLU A 1003 -29.26 -2.77 97.61
CA GLU A 1003 -30.10 -2.90 96.41
C GLU A 1003 -29.94 -4.28 95.74
N LYS A 1004 -31.00 -4.81 95.10
CA LYS A 1004 -30.95 -6.11 94.41
C LYS A 1004 -30.24 -5.95 93.07
N VAL A 1005 -29.14 -6.67 92.88
CA VAL A 1005 -28.37 -6.65 91.62
C VAL A 1005 -29.00 -7.60 90.59
N GLU A 1006 -29.40 -7.05 89.45
CA GLU A 1006 -29.84 -7.80 88.27
C GLU A 1006 -29.13 -7.27 87.01
N VAL A 1007 -28.84 -8.16 86.06
CA VAL A 1007 -28.20 -7.82 84.77
C VAL A 1007 -28.92 -8.57 83.63
N GLU A 1008 -28.92 -7.98 82.45
CA GLU A 1008 -29.62 -8.49 81.27
C GLU A 1008 -28.66 -9.14 80.27
N LEU A 1009 -29.12 -10.24 79.66
CA LEU A 1009 -28.39 -11.08 78.72
C LEU A 1009 -29.20 -11.18 77.42
N ARG A 1010 -28.59 -10.80 76.29
CA ARG A 1010 -29.22 -10.75 74.96
C ARG A 1010 -28.55 -11.78 74.06
N PHE A 1011 -29.32 -12.69 73.43
CA PHE A 1011 -28.77 -13.86 72.73
C PHE A 1011 -29.54 -14.28 71.45
N ARG A 1012 -28.92 -15.11 70.61
CA ARG A 1012 -29.52 -15.75 69.42
C ARG A 1012 -28.88 -17.13 69.20
N ASN A 1013 -29.68 -18.15 68.90
CA ASN A 1013 -29.26 -19.53 68.55
C ASN A 1013 -28.32 -20.27 69.54
N ILE A 1014 -28.06 -19.71 70.72
CA ILE A 1014 -27.23 -20.30 71.80
C ILE A 1014 -28.10 -21.10 72.77
N LYS A 1015 -27.55 -22.19 73.31
CA LYS A 1015 -28.31 -23.13 74.16
C LYS A 1015 -28.23 -22.86 75.66
N GLU A 1016 -27.09 -22.43 76.18
CA GLU A 1016 -26.90 -22.15 77.61
C GLU A 1016 -25.89 -21.04 77.87
N ALA A 1017 -25.88 -20.47 79.07
CA ALA A 1017 -24.91 -19.43 79.44
C ALA A 1017 -24.46 -19.53 80.91
N TYR A 1018 -23.15 -19.39 81.15
CA TYR A 1018 -22.48 -19.57 82.44
C TYR A 1018 -21.77 -18.28 82.87
N LEU A 1019 -21.94 -17.88 84.12
CA LEU A 1019 -21.46 -16.62 84.70
C LEU A 1019 -20.53 -16.86 85.89
N GLN A 1020 -19.40 -16.13 85.96
CA GLN A 1020 -18.42 -16.13 87.05
C GLN A 1020 -18.22 -14.70 87.58
N ILE A 1021 -18.10 -14.51 88.90
CA ILE A 1021 -18.10 -13.18 89.54
C ILE A 1021 -16.94 -13.00 90.53
N TYR A 1022 -16.16 -11.92 90.42
CA TYR A 1022 -14.91 -11.67 91.17
C TYR A 1022 -14.91 -10.30 91.85
N LYS A 1023 -14.57 -10.18 93.15
CA LYS A 1023 -14.44 -8.88 93.86
C LYS A 1023 -13.06 -8.25 93.59
N VAL A 1024 -12.99 -6.96 93.24
CA VAL A 1024 -11.78 -6.31 92.70
C VAL A 1024 -11.48 -4.90 93.24
N ASP A 1025 -10.20 -4.49 93.25
CA ASP A 1025 -9.77 -3.09 93.41
C ASP A 1025 -9.83 -2.38 92.05
N LEU A 1026 -10.93 -1.66 91.80
CA LEU A 1026 -11.19 -0.96 90.54
C LEU A 1026 -10.07 0.03 90.18
N MET A 1027 -9.46 0.69 91.16
CA MET A 1027 -8.43 1.69 90.93
C MET A 1027 -7.14 1.02 90.44
N LYS A 1028 -6.68 -0.07 91.07
CA LYS A 1028 -5.52 -0.84 90.59
C LYS A 1028 -5.77 -1.45 89.21
N LEU A 1029 -6.97 -2.01 89.02
CA LEU A 1029 -7.34 -2.72 87.79
C LEU A 1029 -7.40 -1.76 86.58
N TYR A 1030 -8.01 -0.59 86.76
CA TYR A 1030 -8.04 0.45 85.71
C TYR A 1030 -6.68 1.10 85.45
N LEU A 1031 -5.84 1.28 86.49
CA LEU A 1031 -4.47 1.78 86.31
C LEU A 1031 -3.60 0.85 85.45
N ARG A 1032 -3.90 -0.46 85.43
CA ARG A 1032 -3.20 -1.45 84.60
C ARG A 1032 -3.75 -1.52 83.17
N GLU A 1033 -5.05 -1.78 83.00
CA GLU A 1033 -5.64 -2.01 81.67
C GLU A 1033 -5.96 -0.73 80.90
N LYS A 1034 -6.09 0.41 81.58
CA LYS A 1034 -6.53 1.73 81.05
C LYS A 1034 -7.92 1.75 80.39
N ASN A 1035 -8.58 0.62 80.19
CA ASN A 1035 -9.97 0.49 79.75
C ASN A 1035 -10.62 -0.79 80.33
N LEU A 1036 -11.90 -0.73 80.70
CA LEU A 1036 -12.68 -1.87 81.19
C LEU A 1036 -13.16 -2.83 80.08
N SER A 1037 -13.34 -2.36 78.84
CA SER A 1037 -13.87 -3.22 77.76
C SER A 1037 -12.90 -4.32 77.28
N ASN A 1038 -11.61 -4.23 77.61
CA ASN A 1038 -10.60 -5.25 77.29
C ASN A 1038 -10.33 -6.23 78.45
N ILE A 1039 -11.06 -6.12 79.56
CA ILE A 1039 -10.75 -6.81 80.82
C ILE A 1039 -10.90 -8.34 80.75
N THR A 1040 -11.59 -8.85 79.72
CA THR A 1040 -11.67 -10.27 79.37
C THR A 1040 -10.31 -10.89 79.02
N LYS A 1041 -9.28 -10.08 78.74
CA LYS A 1041 -7.89 -10.52 78.51
C LYS A 1041 -7.07 -10.63 79.80
N VAL A 1042 -7.64 -10.30 80.96
CA VAL A 1042 -6.96 -10.47 82.24
C VAL A 1042 -6.93 -11.96 82.60
N HIS A 1043 -5.73 -12.52 82.69
CA HIS A 1043 -5.54 -13.87 83.23
C HIS A 1043 -5.87 -13.91 84.73
N LEU A 1044 -7.11 -14.29 85.06
CA LEU A 1044 -7.60 -14.52 86.43
C LEU A 1044 -7.24 -15.94 86.96
N ALA A 1045 -6.36 -16.66 86.28
CA ALA A 1045 -5.96 -18.01 86.65
C ALA A 1045 -5.34 -18.04 88.07
N GLY A 1046 -5.89 -18.90 88.95
CA GLY A 1046 -5.48 -18.97 90.35
C GLY A 1046 -6.22 -18.01 91.30
N ILE A 1047 -7.22 -17.27 90.82
CA ILE A 1047 -8.17 -16.53 91.66
C ILE A 1047 -9.52 -17.22 91.59
N GLU A 1048 -10.03 -17.70 92.71
CA GLU A 1048 -11.39 -18.26 92.79
C GLU A 1048 -12.43 -17.13 92.68
N PRO A 1049 -13.51 -17.30 91.88
CA PRO A 1049 -14.63 -16.37 91.88
C PRO A 1049 -15.38 -16.42 93.21
N ALA A 1050 -15.95 -15.29 93.60
CA ALA A 1050 -16.82 -15.19 94.77
C ALA A 1050 -18.16 -15.92 94.56
N PHE A 1051 -18.64 -16.00 93.32
CA PHE A 1051 -19.89 -16.68 92.94
C PHE A 1051 -19.86 -17.16 91.48
N GLU A 1052 -20.59 -18.23 91.17
CA GLU A 1052 -20.82 -18.76 89.82
C GLU A 1052 -22.28 -19.19 89.63
N MET A 1053 -22.79 -19.23 88.38
CA MET A 1053 -24.13 -19.73 88.02
C MET A 1053 -24.29 -20.07 86.53
N THR A 1054 -25.30 -20.86 86.16
CA THR A 1054 -25.68 -21.18 84.77
C THR A 1054 -27.14 -20.83 84.50
N LEU A 1055 -27.47 -20.51 83.24
CA LEU A 1055 -28.79 -20.13 82.72
C LEU A 1055 -29.13 -21.03 81.51
N ASP A 1056 -30.37 -21.54 81.46
CA ASP A 1056 -30.75 -22.82 80.81
C ASP A 1056 -31.17 -22.81 79.31
N LEU A 1057 -30.61 -21.94 78.47
CA LEU A 1057 -31.40 -20.91 77.79
C LEU A 1057 -32.46 -21.39 76.77
N GLY A 1058 -32.19 -22.41 75.93
CA GLY A 1058 -33.02 -22.73 74.76
C GLY A 1058 -32.48 -23.89 73.88
N ASP A 1059 -33.08 -24.12 72.71
CA ASP A 1059 -32.76 -25.27 71.84
C ASP A 1059 -31.71 -24.98 70.74
N GLY A 1060 -31.40 -23.70 70.52
CA GLY A 1060 -30.47 -23.20 69.50
C GLY A 1060 -31.06 -22.99 68.10
N LYS A 1061 -32.39 -23.00 67.94
CA LYS A 1061 -33.07 -22.83 66.64
C LYS A 1061 -34.12 -21.71 66.65
N ASP A 1062 -33.81 -20.61 67.32
CA ASP A 1062 -34.66 -19.42 67.36
C ASP A 1062 -34.75 -18.70 66.00
N TYR A 1063 -33.64 -18.67 65.26
CA TYR A 1063 -33.44 -17.91 64.02
C TYR A 1063 -33.70 -16.39 64.15
N ARG A 1064 -33.75 -15.87 65.39
CA ARG A 1064 -33.99 -14.46 65.78
C ARG A 1064 -33.50 -14.18 67.20
N ASP A 1065 -33.33 -12.92 67.56
CA ASP A 1065 -32.83 -12.52 68.88
C ASP A 1065 -33.83 -12.79 70.02
N ARG A 1066 -33.29 -13.00 71.22
CA ARG A 1066 -33.94 -13.34 72.50
C ARG A 1066 -33.25 -12.61 73.66
N GLU A 1067 -33.95 -12.46 74.78
CA GLU A 1067 -33.46 -11.72 75.95
C GLU A 1067 -33.83 -12.44 77.25
N ARG A 1068 -32.97 -12.37 78.27
CA ARG A 1068 -33.15 -13.01 79.59
C ARG A 1068 -32.45 -12.21 80.69
N LYS A 1069 -33.01 -12.17 81.90
CA LYS A 1069 -32.40 -11.48 83.06
C LYS A 1069 -31.78 -12.46 84.04
N ALA A 1070 -30.71 -12.03 84.72
CA ALA A 1070 -29.95 -12.80 85.71
C ALA A 1070 -29.84 -11.99 87.02
N THR A 1071 -30.20 -12.59 88.16
CA THR A 1071 -30.01 -11.99 89.49
C THR A 1071 -28.64 -12.39 90.04
N LEU A 1072 -27.84 -11.42 90.52
CA LEU A 1072 -26.51 -11.68 91.06
C LEU A 1072 -26.50 -11.56 92.60
N PRO A 1073 -25.86 -12.48 93.35
CA PRO A 1073 -25.94 -12.55 94.82
C PRO A 1073 -25.02 -11.57 95.56
N LEU A 1074 -24.88 -10.34 95.08
CA LEU A 1074 -23.97 -9.33 95.64
C LEU A 1074 -24.64 -8.52 96.76
N LYS A 1075 -23.90 -8.22 97.84
CA LYS A 1075 -24.42 -7.51 99.04
C LYS A 1075 -23.49 -6.45 99.62
N ASP A 1076 -22.21 -6.75 99.82
CA ASP A 1076 -21.28 -5.77 100.41
C ASP A 1076 -20.84 -4.68 99.43
N GLU A 1077 -20.42 -3.53 99.98
CA GLU A 1077 -19.79 -2.47 99.20
C GLU A 1077 -18.50 -2.97 98.51
N GLY A 1078 -18.27 -2.49 97.29
CA GLY A 1078 -17.09 -2.83 96.48
C GLY A 1078 -17.34 -2.78 94.98
N ALA A 1079 -16.33 -3.21 94.21
CA ALA A 1079 -16.44 -3.44 92.78
C ALA A 1079 -16.33 -4.95 92.48
N TYR A 1080 -17.12 -5.44 91.54
CA TYR A 1080 -17.21 -6.85 91.18
C TYR A 1080 -17.19 -7.00 89.65
N LEU A 1081 -16.27 -7.81 89.11
CA LEU A 1081 -16.22 -8.16 87.69
C LEU A 1081 -17.05 -9.42 87.44
N VAL A 1082 -18.01 -9.36 86.53
CA VAL A 1082 -18.82 -10.48 86.04
C VAL A 1082 -18.32 -10.87 84.65
N ILE A 1083 -18.12 -12.16 84.39
CA ILE A 1083 -17.80 -12.72 83.07
C ILE A 1083 -18.87 -13.75 82.71
N CYS A 1084 -19.43 -13.67 81.51
CA CYS A 1084 -20.41 -14.62 80.98
C CYS A 1084 -19.84 -15.33 79.74
N ARG A 1085 -20.13 -16.63 79.59
CA ARG A 1085 -19.84 -17.44 78.40
C ARG A 1085 -21.09 -18.16 77.93
N GLY A 1086 -21.27 -18.35 76.63
CA GLY A 1086 -22.29 -19.19 76.03
C GLY A 1086 -21.75 -19.75 74.71
N ASP A 1087 -21.69 -21.08 74.61
CA ASP A 1087 -20.89 -21.79 73.60
C ASP A 1087 -19.45 -21.20 73.53
N ASP A 1088 -18.88 -20.97 72.35
CA ASP A 1088 -17.53 -20.37 72.20
C ASP A 1088 -17.48 -18.83 72.45
N LEU A 1089 -18.61 -18.19 72.74
CA LEU A 1089 -18.73 -16.73 72.85
C LEU A 1089 -18.70 -16.25 74.32
N PHE A 1090 -18.13 -15.06 74.56
CA PHE A 1090 -17.98 -14.51 75.92
C PHE A 1090 -18.09 -12.98 76.00
N THR A 1091 -18.56 -12.50 77.15
CA THR A 1091 -18.76 -11.06 77.47
C THR A 1091 -18.52 -10.79 78.96
N SER A 1092 -18.47 -9.53 79.39
CA SER A 1092 -18.19 -9.15 80.78
C SER A 1092 -18.78 -7.80 81.20
N SER A 1093 -19.12 -7.66 82.48
CA SER A 1093 -19.70 -6.46 83.09
C SER A 1093 -19.02 -6.09 84.41
N MET A 1094 -18.83 -4.80 84.69
CA MET A 1094 -18.30 -4.30 85.97
C MET A 1094 -19.44 -3.77 86.85
N ILE A 1095 -19.67 -4.42 87.98
CA ILE A 1095 -20.74 -4.09 88.93
C ILE A 1095 -20.17 -3.33 90.12
N LEU A 1096 -20.67 -2.12 90.40
CA LEU A 1096 -20.27 -1.30 91.54
C LEU A 1096 -21.39 -1.23 92.59
N VAL A 1097 -21.12 -1.67 93.81
CA VAL A 1097 -22.03 -1.51 94.97
C VAL A 1097 -21.45 -0.45 95.87
N THR A 1098 -22.03 0.76 95.89
CA THR A 1098 -21.39 1.90 96.57
C THR A 1098 -22.36 3.05 96.90
N PRO A 1099 -22.14 3.80 97.99
CA PRO A 1099 -22.87 5.04 98.25
C PRO A 1099 -22.21 6.28 97.60
N LEU A 1100 -20.97 6.19 97.08
CA LEU A 1100 -20.29 7.33 96.47
C LEU A 1100 -20.83 7.65 95.07
N LYS A 1101 -21.06 8.92 94.79
CA LYS A 1101 -21.45 9.44 93.47
C LYS A 1101 -20.55 10.58 93.02
N LEU A 1102 -20.31 10.63 91.72
CA LEU A 1102 -19.63 11.74 91.04
C LEU A 1102 -20.67 12.67 90.41
N GLU A 1103 -20.54 13.97 90.69
CA GLU A 1103 -21.25 15.04 89.99
C GLU A 1103 -20.19 15.83 89.22
N ILE A 1104 -20.25 15.81 87.88
CA ILE A 1104 -19.14 16.23 87.01
C ILE A 1104 -19.56 17.36 86.08
N GLN A 1105 -18.65 18.32 85.91
CA GLN A 1105 -18.78 19.49 85.03
C GLN A 1105 -17.60 19.52 84.06
N GLU A 1106 -17.87 19.25 82.78
CA GLU A 1106 -16.90 19.26 81.68
C GLU A 1106 -16.88 20.61 80.98
N THR A 1107 -15.70 21.17 80.71
CA THR A 1107 -15.51 22.42 79.95
C THR A 1107 -14.64 22.12 78.71
N PRO A 1108 -15.25 21.79 77.55
CA PRO A 1108 -14.51 21.23 76.41
C PRO A 1108 -13.43 22.15 75.83
N ALA A 1109 -13.71 23.46 75.72
CA ALA A 1109 -12.84 24.42 75.05
C ALA A 1109 -11.50 24.66 75.79
N SER A 1110 -11.49 24.58 77.11
CA SER A 1110 -10.29 24.68 77.97
C SER A 1110 -9.63 23.33 78.25
N GLY A 1111 -10.27 22.21 77.89
CA GLY A 1111 -9.81 20.88 78.28
C GLY A 1111 -9.82 20.69 79.80
N SER A 1112 -10.76 21.31 80.52
CA SER A 1112 -10.85 21.24 81.98
C SER A 1112 -12.12 20.55 82.48
N LEU A 1113 -11.99 19.94 83.65
CA LEU A 1113 -12.95 19.04 84.28
C LEU A 1113 -13.03 19.38 85.76
N ARG A 1114 -14.22 19.64 86.29
CA ARG A 1114 -14.50 19.70 87.73
C ARG A 1114 -15.27 18.46 88.14
N VAL A 1115 -14.84 17.84 89.23
CA VAL A 1115 -15.43 16.66 89.85
C VAL A 1115 -15.82 17.02 91.28
N ASN A 1116 -17.12 16.97 91.59
CA ASN A 1116 -17.61 17.01 92.96
C ASN A 1116 -17.87 15.56 93.40
N VAL A 1117 -17.36 15.15 94.57
CA VAL A 1117 -17.66 13.83 95.14
C VAL A 1117 -18.65 13.97 96.28
N ARG A 1118 -19.71 13.16 96.26
CA ARG A 1118 -20.79 13.16 97.23
C ARG A 1118 -21.07 11.75 97.72
N ASP A 1119 -21.32 11.59 99.01
CA ASP A 1119 -21.92 10.36 99.53
C ASP A 1119 -23.44 10.48 99.42
N THR A 1120 -24.10 9.48 98.83
CA THR A 1120 -25.56 9.50 98.56
C THR A 1120 -26.40 8.92 99.69
N VAL A 1121 -25.76 8.37 100.74
CA VAL A 1121 -26.42 7.95 101.98
C VAL A 1121 -26.27 9.04 103.04
N ASP A 1122 -25.04 9.50 103.30
CA ASP A 1122 -24.75 10.58 104.26
C ASP A 1122 -25.07 11.99 103.68
N ASN A 1123 -25.37 12.06 102.38
CA ASN A 1123 -25.89 13.21 101.61
C ASN A 1123 -24.97 14.46 101.53
N GLY A 1124 -23.78 14.43 102.14
CA GLY A 1124 -22.78 15.50 102.10
C GLY A 1124 -21.70 15.35 101.02
N TYR A 1125 -21.10 16.47 100.60
CA TYR A 1125 -19.90 16.48 99.76
C TYR A 1125 -18.67 16.03 100.55
N GLN A 1126 -17.84 15.20 99.94
CA GLN A 1126 -16.78 14.45 100.61
C GLN A 1126 -15.40 15.07 100.32
N ALA A 1127 -14.83 15.71 101.35
CA ALA A 1127 -13.45 16.20 101.34
C ALA A 1127 -12.43 15.06 101.49
N LYS A 1128 -11.20 15.26 100.99
CA LYS A 1128 -10.09 14.29 101.02
C LYS A 1128 -10.42 12.93 100.38
N VAL A 1129 -11.26 12.92 99.34
CA VAL A 1129 -11.44 11.76 98.45
C VAL A 1129 -10.36 11.79 97.38
N HIS A 1130 -9.64 10.69 97.18
CA HIS A 1130 -8.63 10.61 96.13
C HIS A 1130 -9.30 10.43 94.77
N VAL A 1131 -9.13 11.39 93.87
CA VAL A 1131 -9.69 11.38 92.51
C VAL A 1131 -8.56 11.27 91.48
N LYS A 1132 -8.78 10.43 90.47
CA LYS A 1132 -7.95 10.34 89.27
C LYS A 1132 -8.81 10.57 88.03
N ALA A 1133 -8.36 11.44 87.14
CA ALA A 1133 -8.99 11.74 85.86
C ALA A 1133 -7.98 11.61 84.71
N ILE A 1134 -8.42 11.10 83.57
CA ILE A 1134 -7.63 10.99 82.34
C ILE A 1134 -8.56 11.16 81.13
N GLY A 1135 -8.16 11.92 80.11
CA GLY A 1135 -8.85 11.93 78.82
C GLY A 1135 -8.45 10.71 77.99
N SER A 1136 -9.34 10.25 77.10
CA SER A 1136 -9.10 9.06 76.26
C SER A 1136 -7.84 9.14 75.38
N ASN A 1137 -7.30 10.34 75.18
CA ASN A 1137 -6.11 10.59 74.35
C ASN A 1137 -4.89 10.98 75.21
N ASP A 1138 -5.02 11.04 76.54
CA ASP A 1138 -3.93 11.32 77.47
C ASP A 1138 -3.25 10.02 77.94
N ASN A 1139 -1.95 10.09 78.25
CA ASN A 1139 -1.19 8.96 78.79
C ASN A 1139 -0.92 9.04 80.32
N VAL A 1140 -1.31 10.14 80.97
CA VAL A 1140 -0.98 10.44 82.38
C VAL A 1140 -2.22 10.90 83.14
N PHE A 1141 -2.53 10.24 84.26
CA PHE A 1141 -3.66 10.59 85.13
C PHE A 1141 -3.39 11.89 85.92
N LYS A 1142 -4.26 12.89 85.74
CA LYS A 1142 -4.37 14.01 86.67
C LYS A 1142 -4.92 13.45 87.98
N SER A 1143 -4.20 13.66 89.08
CA SER A 1143 -4.48 13.00 90.37
C SER A 1143 -4.43 14.00 91.50
N GLY A 1144 -5.33 13.89 92.46
CA GLY A 1144 -5.32 14.71 93.68
C GLY A 1144 -6.48 14.36 94.59
N ASP A 1145 -6.49 14.96 95.79
CA ASP A 1145 -7.58 14.78 96.75
C ASP A 1145 -8.58 15.95 96.64
N THR A 1146 -9.86 15.69 96.92
CA THR A 1146 -10.88 16.75 96.97
C THR A 1146 -10.62 17.75 98.10
N ASP A 1147 -10.87 19.02 97.83
CA ASP A 1147 -10.76 20.10 98.81
C ASP A 1147 -11.84 20.02 99.91
N LEU A 1148 -11.85 20.98 100.84
CA LEU A 1148 -12.84 21.03 101.94
C LEU A 1148 -14.31 21.21 101.47
N ARG A 1149 -14.55 21.48 100.17
CA ARG A 1149 -15.88 21.57 99.55
C ARG A 1149 -16.25 20.27 98.81
N GLY A 1150 -15.38 19.26 98.83
CA GLY A 1150 -15.54 18.01 98.08
C GLY A 1150 -15.23 18.13 96.59
N ILE A 1151 -14.48 19.16 96.18
CA ILE A 1151 -14.20 19.48 94.77
C ILE A 1151 -12.76 19.11 94.39
N PHE A 1152 -12.60 18.44 93.25
CA PHE A 1152 -11.33 18.27 92.54
C PHE A 1152 -11.44 18.89 91.14
N VAL A 1153 -10.36 19.49 90.64
CA VAL A 1153 -10.30 20.08 89.28
C VAL A 1153 -9.07 19.56 88.56
N ALA A 1154 -9.25 19.14 87.31
CA ALA A 1154 -8.19 18.70 86.41
C ALA A 1154 -8.22 19.53 85.12
N GLU A 1155 -7.05 20.00 84.68
CA GLU A 1155 -6.91 20.83 83.48
C GLU A 1155 -5.93 20.21 82.48
N GLY A 1156 -6.13 20.52 81.20
CA GLY A 1156 -5.36 19.93 80.09
C GLY A 1156 -5.60 18.43 79.95
N LEU A 1157 -6.88 18.02 79.94
CA LEU A 1157 -7.35 16.70 79.53
C LEU A 1157 -7.75 16.70 78.06
N ASN A 1158 -7.46 15.61 77.34
CA ASN A 1158 -7.72 15.48 75.90
C ASN A 1158 -8.50 14.20 75.58
N GLY A 1159 -9.61 14.36 74.86
CA GLY A 1159 -10.53 13.26 74.55
C GLY A 1159 -11.64 13.10 75.60
N ALA A 1160 -12.25 11.92 75.65
CA ALA A 1160 -13.34 11.62 76.57
C ALA A 1160 -12.81 11.36 77.99
N ALA A 1161 -13.31 12.09 79.00
CA ALA A 1161 -12.80 11.96 80.37
C ALA A 1161 -13.28 10.66 81.03
N THR A 1162 -12.37 9.84 81.55
CA THR A 1162 -12.70 8.80 82.53
C THR A 1162 -12.17 9.20 83.90
N VAL A 1163 -13.02 9.08 84.91
CA VAL A 1163 -12.80 9.56 86.29
C VAL A 1163 -13.07 8.43 87.26
N ILE A 1164 -12.16 8.22 88.22
CA ILE A 1164 -12.33 7.28 89.31
C ILE A 1164 -12.02 7.99 90.63
N ALA A 1165 -12.93 7.89 91.59
CA ALA A 1165 -12.73 8.36 92.96
C ALA A 1165 -12.64 7.17 93.92
N ARG A 1166 -11.84 7.30 94.99
CA ARG A 1166 -11.69 6.28 96.03
C ARG A 1166 -11.62 6.89 97.43
N GLN A 1167 -12.46 6.41 98.34
CA GLN A 1167 -12.46 6.78 99.76
C GLN A 1167 -12.61 5.51 100.61
N LYS A 1168 -11.62 5.17 101.45
CA LYS A 1168 -11.65 4.01 102.37
C LYS A 1168 -12.10 2.64 101.77
N GLY A 1169 -11.89 2.42 100.47
CA GLY A 1169 -12.31 1.19 99.78
C GLY A 1169 -13.65 1.27 99.03
N ARG A 1170 -14.42 2.35 99.20
CA ARG A 1170 -15.50 2.74 98.29
C ARG A 1170 -14.92 3.30 97.00
N TYR A 1171 -15.59 3.06 95.87
CA TYR A 1171 -15.21 3.54 94.54
C TYR A 1171 -16.39 4.22 93.87
N ALA A 1172 -16.15 5.26 93.08
CA ALA A 1172 -17.12 5.76 92.11
C ALA A 1172 -16.44 5.95 90.75
N PHE A 1173 -17.17 5.66 89.67
CA PHE A 1173 -16.68 5.68 88.29
C PHE A 1173 -17.54 6.59 87.42
N TYR A 1174 -16.91 7.28 86.47
CA TYR A 1174 -17.59 8.02 85.42
C TYR A 1174 -16.78 7.96 84.12
N ARG A 1175 -17.48 7.85 83.00
CA ARG A 1175 -16.93 7.94 81.64
C ARG A 1175 -17.79 8.94 80.86
N GLY A 1176 -17.22 10.10 80.58
CA GLY A 1176 -17.84 11.14 79.76
C GLY A 1176 -17.88 10.72 78.29
N THR A 1177 -18.84 11.27 77.54
CA THR A 1177 -18.94 11.14 76.09
C THR A 1177 -18.48 12.41 75.36
N THR A 1178 -18.28 13.51 76.08
CA THR A 1178 -17.80 14.79 75.54
C THR A 1178 -16.29 14.73 75.28
N HIS A 1179 -15.84 15.25 74.13
CA HIS A 1179 -14.42 15.34 73.82
C HIS A 1179 -13.83 16.66 74.38
N LEU A 1180 -12.98 16.55 75.40
CA LEU A 1180 -12.21 17.66 75.96
C LEU A 1180 -10.97 18.00 75.09
N GLY A 1181 -10.57 19.27 75.08
CA GLY A 1181 -9.32 19.72 74.44
C GLY A 1181 -9.42 19.90 72.92
N ARG A 1182 -8.32 20.37 72.31
CA ARG A 1182 -8.26 20.62 70.85
C ARG A 1182 -8.30 19.30 70.06
N LYS A 1183 -9.30 19.15 69.18
CA LYS A 1183 -9.35 18.03 68.21
C LYS A 1183 -8.18 18.13 67.22
N ALA A 1184 -7.23 17.21 67.31
CA ALA A 1184 -6.29 16.95 66.23
C ALA A 1184 -7.04 16.37 65.02
N THR A 1185 -6.72 16.81 63.80
CA THR A 1185 -7.41 16.40 62.57
C THR A 1185 -6.69 15.21 61.92
N PRO A 1186 -7.26 13.99 61.88
CA PRO A 1186 -6.61 12.84 61.25
C PRO A 1186 -6.81 12.85 59.74
N GLN A 1187 -5.81 12.37 58.99
CA GLN A 1187 -5.95 12.09 57.56
C GLN A 1187 -6.80 10.83 57.31
N GLN A 1188 -7.41 10.75 56.12
CA GLN A 1188 -8.33 9.67 55.75
C GLN A 1188 -7.67 8.29 55.66
N LYS A 1189 -8.39 7.27 56.14
CA LYS A 1189 -8.45 5.96 55.48
C LYS A 1189 -9.92 5.52 55.36
N PRO A 1190 -10.33 4.92 54.24
CA PRO A 1190 -11.70 4.45 54.06
C PRO A 1190 -11.92 3.12 54.81
N GLY A 1191 -13.03 3.03 55.53
CA GLY A 1191 -13.60 1.77 56.02
C GLY A 1191 -15.04 1.66 55.54
N GLN A 1192 -15.32 0.76 54.59
CA GLN A 1192 -16.66 0.57 54.07
C GLN A 1192 -17.52 -0.20 55.07
N GLN A 1193 -18.52 0.47 55.66
CA GLN A 1193 -19.67 -0.24 56.21
C GLN A 1193 -20.60 -0.63 55.05
N LEU A 1194 -20.47 -1.86 54.58
CA LEU A 1194 -21.45 -2.46 53.67
C LEU A 1194 -22.77 -2.63 54.43
N ARG A 1195 -23.79 -1.87 54.03
CA ARG A 1195 -25.18 -2.24 54.28
C ARG A 1195 -25.57 -3.28 53.21
N PRO A 1196 -26.28 -4.37 53.55
CA PRO A 1196 -26.89 -5.22 52.53
C PRO A 1196 -27.79 -4.39 51.61
N GLN A 1197 -27.63 -4.55 50.30
CA GLN A 1197 -28.58 -4.00 49.34
C GLN A 1197 -29.77 -4.94 49.25
N GLN A 1198 -30.98 -4.43 49.45
CA GLN A 1198 -32.18 -5.11 48.97
C GLN A 1198 -32.10 -5.16 47.44
N LEU A 1199 -32.36 -6.34 46.86
CA LEU A 1199 -32.42 -6.51 45.40
C LEU A 1199 -33.52 -5.66 44.80
N GLN A 1200 -33.28 -5.15 43.59
CA GLN A 1200 -34.17 -4.23 42.91
C GLN A 1200 -35.15 -5.00 42.03
N GLN A 1201 -36.26 -4.36 41.67
CA GLN A 1201 -37.32 -4.97 40.86
C GLN A 1201 -36.81 -5.57 39.52
N GLY A 1202 -35.73 -5.00 38.96
CA GLY A 1202 -35.07 -5.49 37.75
C GLY A 1202 -34.37 -6.84 37.88
N ASP A 1203 -34.08 -7.32 39.10
CA ASP A 1203 -33.41 -8.60 39.32
C ASP A 1203 -34.37 -9.80 39.11
N TYR A 1204 -35.66 -9.63 39.42
CA TYR A 1204 -36.71 -10.65 39.20
C TYR A 1204 -37.16 -10.70 37.74
N LEU A 1205 -37.26 -9.53 37.10
CA LEU A 1205 -37.62 -9.43 35.69
C LEU A 1205 -36.44 -9.75 34.76
N GLN A 1206 -35.24 -10.07 35.29
CA GLN A 1206 -34.01 -10.08 34.49
C GLN A 1206 -34.02 -11.12 33.35
N ASN A 1207 -34.60 -12.30 33.56
CA ASN A 1207 -34.83 -13.31 32.52
C ASN A 1207 -35.84 -12.87 31.47
N ILE A 1208 -36.99 -12.35 31.90
CA ILE A 1208 -38.09 -11.91 31.03
C ILE A 1208 -37.62 -10.73 30.18
N ASN A 1209 -37.04 -9.70 30.82
CA ASN A 1209 -36.43 -8.54 30.18
C ASN A 1209 -35.32 -8.95 29.22
N LYS A 1210 -34.41 -9.87 29.58
CA LYS A 1210 -33.38 -10.37 28.64
C LYS A 1210 -33.98 -11.06 27.42
N GLY A 1211 -35.06 -11.84 27.59
CA GLY A 1211 -35.78 -12.45 26.48
C GLY A 1211 -36.41 -11.41 25.56
N ASN A 1212 -37.11 -10.44 26.16
CA ASN A 1212 -37.77 -9.35 25.45
C ASN A 1212 -36.73 -8.46 24.73
N ASP A 1213 -35.62 -8.11 25.39
CA ASP A 1213 -34.48 -7.39 24.83
C ASP A 1213 -33.87 -8.08 23.61
N LEU A 1214 -33.75 -9.41 23.63
CA LEU A 1214 -33.16 -10.17 22.52
C LEU A 1214 -34.09 -10.19 21.31
N MET A 1215 -35.35 -10.55 21.52
CA MET A 1215 -36.42 -10.48 20.51
C MET A 1215 -36.55 -9.06 19.93
N GLN A 1216 -36.58 -8.03 20.79
CA GLN A 1216 -36.63 -6.64 20.34
C GLN A 1216 -35.41 -6.24 19.52
N LYS A 1217 -34.19 -6.59 19.96
CA LYS A 1217 -32.97 -6.29 19.19
C LYS A 1217 -32.94 -7.02 17.87
N GLU A 1218 -33.43 -8.27 17.80
CA GLU A 1218 -33.53 -9.00 16.54
C GLU A 1218 -34.50 -8.32 15.58
N GLN A 1219 -35.76 -8.09 15.99
CA GLN A 1219 -36.77 -7.44 15.17
C GLN A 1219 -36.35 -6.02 14.74
N ILE A 1220 -35.79 -5.22 15.67
CA ILE A 1220 -35.27 -3.88 15.39
C ILE A 1220 -34.08 -3.91 14.42
N ASN A 1221 -33.17 -4.88 14.52
CA ASN A 1221 -32.05 -5.01 13.59
C ASN A 1221 -32.49 -5.45 12.19
N GLN A 1222 -33.45 -6.39 12.09
CA GLN A 1222 -34.01 -6.82 10.81
C GLN A 1222 -34.74 -5.65 10.12
N TRP A 1223 -35.57 -4.94 10.88
CA TRP A 1223 -36.26 -3.72 10.49
C TRP A 1223 -35.32 -2.61 10.00
N ASP A 1224 -34.31 -2.25 10.80
CA ASP A 1224 -33.34 -1.22 10.44
C ASP A 1224 -32.52 -1.61 9.21
N SER A 1225 -32.13 -2.88 9.09
CA SER A 1225 -31.45 -3.42 7.92
C SER A 1225 -32.30 -3.30 6.63
N LEU A 1226 -33.62 -3.55 6.74
CA LEU A 1226 -34.57 -3.42 5.65
C LEU A 1226 -34.72 -1.95 5.22
N ARG A 1227 -35.16 -1.07 6.12
CA ARG A 1227 -35.47 0.34 5.79
C ARG A 1227 -34.24 1.21 5.54
N ARG A 1228 -33.07 0.87 6.12
CA ARG A 1228 -31.77 1.54 5.88
C ARG A 1228 -30.95 0.84 4.79
N GLY A 1229 -31.52 -0.17 4.15
CA GLY A 1229 -30.95 -0.85 2.98
C GLY A 1229 -30.83 0.07 1.75
N LYS A 1230 -30.21 -0.43 0.68
CA LYS A 1230 -29.98 0.32 -0.57
C LYS A 1230 -31.21 0.34 -1.48
N GLY A 1231 -32.33 0.86 -0.99
CA GLY A 1231 -33.55 1.14 -1.75
C GLY A 1231 -33.35 2.14 -2.90
N GLY A 1232 -34.43 2.50 -3.60
CA GLY A 1232 -34.39 3.52 -4.66
C GLY A 1232 -33.74 3.09 -5.99
N LYS A 1233 -33.65 1.78 -6.27
CA LYS A 1233 -32.94 1.25 -7.47
C LYS A 1233 -33.75 0.28 -8.33
N GLY A 1234 -35.01 0.03 -7.97
CA GLY A 1234 -35.81 -1.05 -8.54
C GLY A 1234 -35.41 -2.42 -8.01
N VAL A 1235 -35.95 -3.47 -8.64
CA VAL A 1235 -35.92 -4.87 -8.18
C VAL A 1235 -34.57 -5.54 -8.48
N GLU A 1236 -33.98 -6.20 -7.50
CA GLU A 1236 -32.80 -7.04 -7.69
C GLU A 1236 -33.18 -8.37 -8.36
N VAL A 1237 -32.49 -8.79 -9.44
CA VAL A 1237 -32.99 -9.89 -10.31
C VAL A 1237 -33.20 -11.22 -9.58
N GLN A 1238 -32.44 -11.49 -8.52
CA GLN A 1238 -32.60 -12.70 -7.70
C GLN A 1238 -33.89 -12.76 -6.87
N GLN A 1239 -34.56 -11.62 -6.65
CA GLN A 1239 -35.80 -11.55 -5.88
C GLN A 1239 -37.00 -11.95 -6.74
N ALA A 1240 -36.89 -11.84 -8.07
CA ALA A 1240 -37.86 -12.30 -9.06
C ALA A 1240 -37.57 -13.75 -9.51
N ARG A 1241 -37.39 -14.65 -8.53
CA ARG A 1241 -37.05 -16.06 -8.72
C ARG A 1241 -38.11 -16.98 -8.13
#